data_AF-A0A355BHV9-F1
#
_entry.id   AF-A0A355BHV9-F1
#
_cell.length_a   1.000
_cell.length_b   1.000
_cell.length_c   1.000
_cell.angle_alpha   90.00
_cell.angle_beta   90.00
_cell.angle_gamma   90.00
#
_symmetry.space_group_name_H-M   'P 1'
#
loop_
_entity.id
_entity.type
_entity.pdbx_description
1 polymer ?
#
loop_
_entity_poly.entity_id
_entity_poly.type
_entity_poly.pdbx_seq_one_letter_code
_entity_poly.pdbx_strand_id
1 'polypeptide(L)'
;MLDLNEFSSIRISLASPDLIREWSKGEVKKPETINYRTLKPEKEGLFCERIFGPTKDWECNCGKYKRVRYKGIVCDKCGVEVTRAKVRRERMGHIELAAPVSHIWYFKGIPSRMGLVLDMSPRLLERVLYFASYVVLDPGDTSLSLKQILTETEYREARDKYGNQFRAGMGAEAVRELLRQINIEALVKELREELESATGQRRIRAIRRLEVAEAFRKSGNRPEWMILDVIPVIPPDLRPMVQLDGGRFATCDLNDLYRRVINRNNRLKRLLELGAPDIIVRNEKRMLQEAVDALIDNGRRGRPVTGPGNRPLKSLSDMLKGKQGRFRQNLLGKRVDYSGRSVIVVGPELKLYQCGLPKEMALELFKPFVMKKLVKDGHAHNIKSAKKMVERVREEVWDVLEEVIMEHPVLLNRAPTLHRLGIQAFEPILVEGRAIKIHPLVCTAYNADFDGDQMAVHVPLSAEAQAEARLLMLSAHNLLNPKDGRPVVTPTKDMVLGIYYLTTEDDKGVGAGRCFASREGAIMAYEAGALALNAPIWVRLVPGTLREKTTLGRIVLNENIPQDLGFVDRSQPGNAHKLEVNKLVERKLLGKILERCYDQHGSTCTTEILDNIKRLGFKYATVSGISISMSDISVPEAKSEILANAEKHVSDIERAFSRGMMTEDERYKDVIDIWTKASSDVQKALFESMDQFNPVYMMVMSGARGNFSQITQLGGMRGLMSDPSGRTIELPIKASFHEGLTVLEYFTSTHGARKGAADTAIRTADSGYLTRRLVDVSQDVIVREDDCGTTAGIYVSDIGEDKYII
;
A
#
# COMPACT_ATOMS: atom_id res chain seq x y z
N MET A 1 -25.22 17.17 -27.88
CA MET A 1 -24.57 17.07 -26.55
C MET A 1 -23.54 15.98 -26.68
N LEU A 2 -22.25 16.30 -26.59
CA LEU A 2 -21.21 15.28 -26.53
C LEU A 2 -21.46 14.41 -25.30
N ASP A 3 -21.47 13.09 -25.46
CA ASP A 3 -21.50 12.15 -24.34
C ASP A 3 -20.23 12.42 -23.50
N LEU A 4 -20.41 12.90 -22.27
CA LEU A 4 -19.34 13.22 -21.32
C LEU A 4 -18.46 12.01 -20.94
N ASN A 5 -18.81 10.80 -21.43
CA ASN A 5 -18.14 9.55 -21.10
C ASN A 5 -17.02 9.16 -22.08
N GLU A 6 -16.87 9.85 -23.22
CA GLU A 6 -15.76 9.60 -24.16
C GLU A 6 -14.94 10.87 -24.35
N PHE A 7 -13.90 11.04 -23.54
CA PHE A 7 -12.86 12.04 -23.75
C PHE A 7 -11.51 11.35 -23.91
N SER A 8 -10.73 11.75 -24.92
CA SER A 8 -9.40 11.19 -25.19
C SER A 8 -8.28 11.86 -24.39
N SER A 9 -8.53 13.08 -23.88
CA SER A 9 -7.53 13.86 -23.15
C SER A 9 -8.17 14.79 -22.13
N ILE A 10 -7.40 15.14 -21.10
CA ILE A 10 -7.77 16.11 -20.08
C ILE A 10 -6.81 17.28 -20.17
N ARG A 11 -7.33 18.50 -20.23
CA ARG A 11 -6.56 19.75 -20.21
C ARG A 11 -6.83 20.53 -18.92
N ILE A 12 -5.81 21.16 -18.39
CA ILE A 12 -5.90 22.12 -17.29
C ILE A 12 -5.47 23.51 -17.78
N SER A 13 -6.22 24.56 -17.41
CA SER A 13 -5.94 25.95 -17.75
C SER A 13 -6.31 26.89 -16.60
N LEU A 14 -5.84 28.14 -16.67
CA LEU A 14 -6.30 29.19 -15.77
C LEU A 14 -7.75 29.54 -16.11
N ALA A 15 -8.57 29.75 -15.08
CA ALA A 15 -9.96 30.19 -15.26
C ALA A 15 -10.00 31.72 -15.29
N SER A 16 -10.55 32.29 -16.36
CA SER A 16 -10.82 33.73 -16.40
C SER A 16 -12.02 34.06 -15.49
N PRO A 17 -12.14 35.32 -15.01
CA PRO A 17 -13.32 35.74 -14.25
C PRO A 17 -14.64 35.48 -14.98
N ASP A 18 -14.66 35.66 -16.31
CA ASP A 18 -15.85 35.44 -17.14
C ASP A 18 -16.20 33.96 -17.25
N LEU A 19 -15.21 33.08 -17.36
CA LEU A 19 -15.42 31.63 -17.35
C LEU A 19 -15.97 31.15 -16.00
N ILE A 20 -15.51 31.72 -14.89
CA ILE A 20 -16.05 31.43 -13.55
C ILE A 20 -17.52 31.85 -13.45
N ARG A 21 -17.90 32.99 -14.05
CA ARG A 21 -19.30 33.43 -14.11
C ARG A 21 -20.14 32.52 -14.99
N GLU A 22 -19.61 32.03 -16.10
CA GLU A 22 -20.28 31.07 -16.99
C GLU A 22 -20.60 29.74 -16.30
N TRP A 23 -19.68 29.21 -15.49
CA TRP A 23 -19.92 28.00 -14.68
C TRP A 23 -20.98 28.20 -13.61
N SER A 24 -21.19 29.44 -13.18
CA SER A 24 -22.07 29.73 -12.08
C SER A 24 -23.54 29.75 -12.49
N LYS A 25 -24.40 29.19 -11.62
CA LYS A 25 -25.86 29.30 -11.74
C LYS A 25 -26.45 30.41 -10.86
N GLY A 26 -25.62 31.16 -10.14
CA GLY A 26 -26.04 32.33 -9.37
C GLY A 26 -25.02 32.79 -8.33
N GLU A 27 -25.17 34.04 -7.90
CA GLU A 27 -24.32 34.68 -6.90
C GLU A 27 -24.79 34.35 -5.47
N VAL A 28 -23.86 33.97 -4.60
CA VAL A 28 -24.08 33.78 -3.16
C VAL A 28 -23.77 35.08 -2.44
N LYS A 29 -24.81 35.76 -1.96
CA LYS A 29 -24.69 37.08 -1.30
C LYS A 29 -24.60 36.97 0.21
N LYS A 30 -25.28 35.99 0.80
CA LYS A 30 -25.40 35.91 2.26
C LYS A 30 -24.66 34.70 2.84
N PRO A 31 -24.12 34.82 4.07
CA PRO A 31 -23.35 33.76 4.71
C PRO A 31 -24.23 32.67 5.33
N GLU A 32 -25.55 32.85 5.41
CA GLU A 32 -26.41 31.87 6.07
C GLU A 32 -26.49 30.56 5.28
N THR A 33 -26.70 29.46 6.02
CA THR A 33 -26.76 28.11 5.45
C THR A 33 -28.20 27.62 5.40
N ILE A 34 -28.74 27.24 6.56
CA ILE A 34 -30.09 26.74 6.76
C ILE A 34 -30.78 27.55 7.86
N ASN A 35 -32.10 27.62 7.77
CA ASN A 35 -32.91 28.24 8.80
C ASN A 35 -32.96 27.35 10.05
N TYR A 36 -32.63 27.89 11.21
CA TYR A 36 -32.56 27.12 12.45
C TYR A 36 -33.90 26.51 12.92
N ARG A 37 -35.04 27.09 12.53
CA ARG A 37 -36.38 26.55 12.90
C ARG A 37 -36.91 25.56 11.87
N THR A 38 -36.85 25.93 10.60
CA THR A 38 -37.49 25.14 9.52
C THR A 38 -36.56 24.12 8.89
N LEU A 39 -35.25 24.20 9.16
CA LEU A 39 -34.18 23.40 8.55
C LEU A 39 -34.12 23.52 7.03
N LYS A 40 -34.83 24.50 6.45
CA LYS A 40 -34.83 24.76 5.01
C LYS A 40 -33.64 25.64 4.62
N PRO A 41 -33.07 25.46 3.41
CA PRO A 41 -32.02 26.34 2.92
C PRO A 41 -32.47 27.79 2.80
N GLU A 42 -31.60 28.71 3.23
CA GLU A 42 -31.86 30.15 3.16
C GLU A 42 -31.76 30.69 1.72
N LYS A 43 -32.52 31.74 1.42
CA LYS A 43 -32.47 32.42 0.12
C LYS A 43 -31.15 33.18 -0.03
N GLU A 44 -30.47 33.00 -1.17
CA GLU A 44 -29.16 33.60 -1.48
C GLU A 44 -28.02 33.22 -0.53
N GLY A 45 -28.24 32.22 0.31
CA GLY A 45 -27.25 31.64 1.20
C GLY A 45 -26.43 30.52 0.55
N LEU A 46 -25.52 29.93 1.32
CA LEU A 46 -24.59 28.89 0.87
C LEU A 46 -25.28 27.58 0.44
N PHE A 47 -26.53 27.35 0.80
CA PHE A 47 -27.28 26.14 0.42
C PHE A 47 -28.50 26.45 -0.48
N CYS A 48 -28.61 27.68 -0.99
CA CYS A 48 -29.78 28.19 -1.69
C CYS A 48 -30.24 27.27 -2.84
N GLU A 49 -31.50 26.85 -2.79
CA GLU A 49 -32.09 25.96 -3.79
C GLU A 49 -32.24 26.63 -5.17
N ARG A 50 -32.35 27.97 -5.24
CA ARG A 50 -32.41 28.70 -6.51
C ARG A 50 -31.10 28.55 -7.29
N ILE A 51 -29.97 28.59 -6.59
CA ILE A 51 -28.63 28.56 -7.20
C ILE A 51 -28.23 27.12 -7.50
N PHE A 52 -28.32 26.25 -6.48
CA PHE A 52 -27.77 24.90 -6.56
C PHE A 52 -28.77 23.84 -7.03
N GLY A 53 -30.07 24.13 -7.03
CA GLY A 53 -31.14 23.19 -7.39
C GLY A 53 -31.95 22.67 -6.20
N PRO A 54 -33.01 21.87 -6.44
CA PRO A 54 -33.96 21.45 -5.41
C PRO A 54 -33.40 20.37 -4.47
N THR A 55 -33.78 20.40 -3.20
CA THR A 55 -33.32 19.41 -2.19
C THR A 55 -34.02 18.05 -2.33
N LYS A 56 -35.23 18.02 -2.92
CA LYS A 56 -36.02 16.82 -3.19
C LYS A 56 -36.24 16.65 -4.69
N ASP A 57 -36.30 15.41 -5.14
CA ASP A 57 -36.53 15.10 -6.56
C ASP A 57 -37.91 15.60 -7.02
N TRP A 58 -37.92 16.36 -8.12
CA TRP A 58 -39.14 16.85 -8.78
C TRP A 58 -40.06 17.69 -7.88
N GLU A 59 -39.49 18.39 -6.89
CA GLU A 59 -40.23 19.25 -5.95
C GLU A 59 -39.50 20.58 -5.74
N CYS A 60 -40.23 21.69 -5.85
CA CYS A 60 -39.71 23.03 -5.52
C CYS A 60 -39.78 23.32 -4.01
N ASN A 61 -38.97 24.25 -3.50
CA ASN A 61 -38.89 24.62 -2.06
C ASN A 61 -40.25 24.87 -1.38
N CYS A 62 -41.14 25.58 -2.08
CA CYS A 62 -42.43 26.00 -1.54
C CYS A 62 -43.52 24.91 -1.67
N GLY A 63 -43.25 23.83 -2.41
CA GLY A 63 -44.19 22.75 -2.66
C GLY A 63 -45.33 23.08 -3.63
N LYS A 64 -45.33 24.24 -4.31
CA LYS A 64 -46.34 24.60 -5.35
C LYS A 64 -46.31 23.61 -6.51
N TYR A 65 -45.12 23.35 -7.05
CA TYR A 65 -44.90 22.39 -8.13
C TYR A 65 -44.27 21.12 -7.55
N LYS A 66 -44.95 19.99 -7.76
CA LYS A 66 -44.55 18.64 -7.32
C LYS A 66 -44.80 17.63 -8.44
N ARG A 67 -44.00 16.57 -8.47
CA ARG A 67 -44.04 15.45 -9.44
C ARG A 67 -43.39 15.78 -10.78
N VAL A 68 -43.06 14.72 -11.51
CA VAL A 68 -42.30 14.75 -12.78
C VAL A 68 -42.98 15.60 -13.87
N ARG A 69 -44.30 15.78 -13.82
CA ARG A 69 -45.07 16.55 -14.83
C ARG A 69 -44.60 18.01 -15.01
N TYR A 70 -44.01 18.60 -13.98
CA TYR A 70 -43.52 19.98 -14.01
C TYR A 70 -42.01 20.08 -14.26
N LYS A 71 -41.40 19.04 -14.84
CA LYS A 71 -39.97 18.99 -15.18
C LYS A 71 -39.56 20.23 -15.97
N GLY A 72 -38.51 20.91 -15.49
CA GLY A 72 -37.91 22.08 -16.15
C GLY A 72 -38.66 23.41 -15.92
N ILE A 73 -39.78 23.40 -15.20
CA ILE A 73 -40.49 24.64 -14.84
C ILE A 73 -39.79 25.29 -13.64
N VAL A 74 -39.52 26.59 -13.75
CA VAL A 74 -39.03 27.42 -12.65
C VAL A 74 -40.20 27.96 -11.86
N CYS A 75 -40.20 27.78 -10.54
CA CYS A 75 -41.32 28.19 -9.71
C CYS A 75 -41.39 29.72 -9.52
N ASP A 76 -42.51 30.34 -9.87
CA ASP A 76 -42.74 31.81 -9.69
C ASP A 76 -42.57 32.29 -8.23
N LYS A 77 -42.90 31.44 -7.25
CA LYS A 77 -42.89 31.83 -5.82
C LYS A 77 -41.50 31.73 -5.18
N CYS A 78 -40.72 30.72 -5.53
CA CYS A 78 -39.43 30.44 -4.89
C CYS A 78 -38.23 30.53 -5.84
N GLY A 79 -38.44 30.66 -7.14
CA GLY A 79 -37.39 30.69 -8.17
C GLY A 79 -36.63 29.38 -8.34
N VAL A 80 -37.12 28.28 -7.76
CA VAL A 80 -36.45 26.98 -7.81
C VAL A 80 -36.94 26.20 -9.03
N GLU A 81 -36.00 25.68 -9.81
CA GLU A 81 -36.25 24.83 -10.96
C GLU A 81 -36.60 23.39 -10.52
N VAL A 82 -37.68 22.83 -11.06
CA VAL A 82 -38.12 21.47 -10.75
C VAL A 82 -37.30 20.45 -11.55
N THR A 83 -36.27 19.91 -10.91
CA THR A 83 -35.34 18.91 -11.47
C THR A 83 -35.04 17.81 -10.44
N ARG A 84 -34.13 16.87 -10.78
CA ARG A 84 -33.61 15.89 -9.81
C ARG A 84 -32.65 16.58 -8.84
N ALA A 85 -32.65 16.18 -7.58
CA ALA A 85 -31.77 16.70 -6.54
C ALA A 85 -30.27 16.47 -6.86
N LYS A 86 -29.95 15.45 -7.69
CA LYS A 86 -28.57 15.15 -8.14
C LYS A 86 -27.84 16.37 -8.71
N VAL A 87 -28.55 17.32 -9.35
CA VAL A 87 -27.93 18.53 -9.91
C VAL A 87 -27.24 19.40 -8.84
N ARG A 88 -27.62 19.27 -7.56
CA ARG A 88 -26.98 19.95 -6.41
C ARG A 88 -25.54 19.52 -6.15
N ARG A 89 -25.10 18.42 -6.76
CA ARG A 89 -23.71 17.96 -6.74
C ARG A 89 -22.88 18.52 -7.90
N GLU A 90 -23.52 19.07 -8.92
CA GLU A 90 -22.89 19.51 -10.18
C GLU A 90 -22.90 21.03 -10.32
N ARG A 91 -23.98 21.72 -9.91
CA ARG A 91 -24.13 23.17 -10.08
C ARG A 91 -23.23 23.96 -9.12
N MET A 92 -22.46 24.90 -9.68
CA MET A 92 -21.61 25.81 -8.92
C MET A 92 -22.28 27.17 -8.69
N GLY A 93 -21.90 27.84 -7.60
CA GLY A 93 -22.21 29.25 -7.34
C GLY A 93 -20.96 30.11 -7.52
N HIS A 94 -21.09 31.43 -7.39
CA HIS A 94 -19.93 32.33 -7.31
C HIS A 94 -20.14 33.41 -6.24
N ILE A 95 -19.05 34.04 -5.84
CA ILE A 95 -19.02 35.21 -4.96
C ILE A 95 -18.28 36.32 -5.71
N GLU A 96 -18.95 37.47 -5.91
CA GLU A 96 -18.34 38.66 -6.49
C GLU A 96 -17.59 39.43 -5.40
N LEU A 97 -16.25 39.52 -5.53
CA LEU A 97 -15.41 40.21 -4.56
C LEU A 97 -15.52 41.72 -4.69
N ALA A 98 -15.53 42.43 -3.57
CA ALA A 98 -15.56 43.88 -3.52
C ALA A 98 -14.22 44.52 -3.91
N ALA A 99 -13.13 43.79 -3.73
CA ALA A 99 -11.78 44.16 -4.15
C ALA A 99 -11.09 42.92 -4.73
N PRO A 100 -10.24 43.05 -5.76
CA PRO A 100 -9.43 41.96 -6.29
C PRO A 100 -8.55 41.34 -5.21
N VAL A 101 -8.38 40.02 -5.27
CA VAL A 101 -7.60 39.24 -4.29
C VAL A 101 -6.59 38.37 -5.02
N SER A 102 -5.34 38.36 -4.58
CA SER A 102 -4.31 37.52 -5.19
C SER A 102 -4.51 36.04 -4.86
N HIS A 103 -4.31 35.14 -5.83
CA HIS A 103 -4.40 33.71 -5.57
C HIS A 103 -3.11 33.16 -4.93
N ILE A 104 -3.23 32.56 -3.74
CA ILE A 104 -2.08 32.14 -2.90
C ILE A 104 -1.07 31.22 -3.59
N TRP A 105 -1.52 30.28 -4.42
CA TRP A 105 -0.62 29.34 -5.10
C TRP A 105 0.40 30.03 -6.03
N TYR A 106 0.05 31.14 -6.69
CA TYR A 106 0.93 31.76 -7.69
C TYR A 106 1.99 32.67 -7.09
N PHE A 107 1.73 33.28 -5.93
CA PHE A 107 2.71 34.17 -5.28
C PHE A 107 3.53 33.47 -4.18
N LYS A 108 2.95 32.50 -3.43
CA LYS A 108 3.67 31.63 -2.46
C LYS A 108 4.09 30.28 -3.03
N GLY A 109 3.90 30.06 -4.33
CA GLY A 109 4.49 28.96 -5.08
C GLY A 109 6.01 28.92 -4.90
N ILE A 110 6.59 27.73 -4.82
CA ILE A 110 8.04 27.55 -4.98
C ILE A 110 8.23 26.83 -6.32
N PRO A 111 8.66 27.51 -7.40
CA PRO A 111 8.95 28.95 -7.49
C PRO A 111 7.69 29.85 -7.61
N SER A 112 7.82 31.13 -7.26
CA SER A 112 6.72 32.10 -7.33
C SER A 112 6.53 32.56 -8.76
N ARG A 113 5.45 32.13 -9.42
CA ARG A 113 5.18 32.46 -10.83
C ARG A 113 4.91 33.95 -11.01
N MET A 114 4.16 34.54 -10.08
CA MET A 114 3.87 35.99 -10.08
C MET A 114 5.14 36.82 -9.85
N GLY A 115 6.02 36.40 -8.92
CA GLY A 115 7.30 37.06 -8.67
C GLY A 115 8.24 37.00 -9.87
N LEU A 116 8.31 35.86 -10.57
CA LEU A 116 9.12 35.71 -11.78
C LEU A 116 8.64 36.62 -12.92
N VAL A 117 7.33 36.70 -13.18
CA VAL A 117 6.77 37.54 -14.24
C VAL A 117 7.05 39.03 -13.97
N LEU A 118 6.83 39.48 -12.72
CA LEU A 118 7.05 40.87 -12.31
C LEU A 118 8.52 41.24 -12.11
N ASP A 119 9.41 40.25 -12.04
CA ASP A 119 10.81 40.36 -11.63
C ASP A 119 11.04 40.87 -10.19
N MET A 120 10.10 40.55 -9.31
CA MET A 120 10.13 40.97 -7.89
C MET A 120 10.38 39.77 -6.98
N SER A 121 11.08 40.00 -5.87
CA SER A 121 11.26 38.95 -4.87
C SER A 121 9.91 38.60 -4.21
N PRO A 122 9.65 37.33 -3.84
CA PRO A 122 8.38 36.94 -3.24
C PRO A 122 8.06 37.66 -1.92
N ARG A 123 9.09 38.00 -1.13
CA ARG A 123 8.96 38.75 0.12
C ARG A 123 8.49 40.19 -0.12
N LEU A 124 9.03 40.81 -1.17
CA LEU A 124 8.64 42.16 -1.55
C LEU A 124 7.20 42.21 -2.08
N LEU A 125 6.84 41.24 -2.93
CA LEU A 125 5.47 41.10 -3.43
C LEU A 125 4.46 40.89 -2.30
N GLU A 126 4.81 40.09 -1.29
CA GLU A 126 4.00 39.88 -0.09
C GLU A 126 3.75 41.19 0.68
N ARG A 127 4.78 42.04 0.83
CA ARG A 127 4.62 43.35 1.50
C ARG A 127 3.63 44.25 0.76
N VAL A 128 3.64 44.24 -0.57
CA VAL A 128 2.69 45.03 -1.38
C VAL A 128 1.27 44.47 -1.26
N LEU A 129 1.10 43.14 -1.38
CA LEU A 129 -0.22 42.48 -1.33
C LEU A 129 -0.93 42.65 0.01
N TYR A 130 -0.20 42.62 1.13
CA TYR A 130 -0.76 42.80 2.47
C TYR A 130 -0.74 44.25 2.98
N PHE A 131 -0.68 45.23 2.08
CA PHE A 131 -0.79 46.66 2.37
C PHE A 131 0.29 47.21 3.30
N ALA A 132 1.50 46.61 3.32
CA ALA A 132 2.62 47.06 4.15
C ALA A 132 3.56 48.03 3.42
N SER A 133 3.56 48.06 2.08
CA SER A 133 4.39 48.97 1.28
C SER A 133 3.69 49.30 -0.04
N TYR A 134 4.03 50.44 -0.64
CA TYR A 134 3.53 50.88 -1.94
C TYR A 134 4.45 50.39 -3.05
N VAL A 135 3.90 50.24 -4.25
CA VAL A 135 4.66 49.99 -5.48
C VAL A 135 4.35 51.09 -6.49
N VAL A 136 5.39 51.61 -7.16
CA VAL A 136 5.25 52.60 -8.23
C VAL A 136 4.67 51.91 -9.46
N LEU A 137 3.49 52.38 -9.87
CA LEU A 137 2.75 51.90 -11.04
C LEU A 137 3.14 52.69 -12.28
N ASP A 138 3.25 54.01 -12.13
CA ASP A 138 3.66 54.93 -13.17
C ASP A 138 4.63 55.95 -12.58
N PRO A 139 5.91 55.94 -12.99
CA PRO A 139 6.90 56.89 -12.51
C PRO A 139 6.72 58.30 -13.07
N GLY A 140 5.99 58.51 -14.16
CA GLY A 140 5.91 59.81 -14.84
C GLY A 140 7.29 60.40 -15.15
N ASP A 141 7.45 61.72 -14.96
CA ASP A 141 8.72 62.45 -15.14
C ASP A 141 9.56 62.53 -13.85
N THR A 142 9.28 61.67 -12.86
CA THR A 142 9.97 61.71 -11.56
C THR A 142 11.26 60.88 -11.54
N SER A 143 12.04 60.99 -10.45
CA SER A 143 13.25 60.19 -10.24
C SER A 143 12.98 58.73 -9.86
N LEU A 144 11.71 58.34 -9.72
CA LEU A 144 11.30 57.01 -9.30
C LEU A 144 11.33 56.02 -10.47
N SER A 145 11.62 54.75 -10.17
CA SER A 145 11.60 53.67 -11.16
C SER A 145 10.30 52.86 -11.10
N LEU A 146 9.86 52.34 -12.25
CA LEU A 146 8.71 51.44 -12.33
C LEU A 146 8.96 50.17 -11.50
N LYS A 147 7.97 49.73 -10.71
CA LYS A 147 8.07 48.63 -9.71
C LYS A 147 8.97 48.92 -8.50
N GLN A 148 9.46 50.13 -8.32
CA GLN A 148 10.12 50.52 -7.08
C GLN A 148 9.13 50.44 -5.90
N ILE A 149 9.62 49.93 -4.77
CA ILE A 149 8.82 49.81 -3.55
C ILE A 149 9.12 50.99 -2.65
N LEU A 150 8.06 51.60 -2.14
CA LEU A 150 8.14 52.73 -1.22
C LEU A 150 7.52 52.32 0.11
N THR A 151 8.23 52.58 1.19
CA THR A 151 7.67 52.56 2.54
C THR A 151 6.66 53.70 2.72
N GLU A 152 5.87 53.67 3.80
CA GLU A 152 4.87 54.72 4.02
C GLU A 152 5.50 56.11 4.21
N THR A 153 6.68 56.17 4.85
CA THR A 153 7.48 57.40 5.02
C THR A 153 8.01 57.89 3.67
N GLU A 154 8.67 57.02 2.90
CA GLU A 154 9.19 57.38 1.56
C GLU A 154 8.08 57.79 0.60
N TYR A 155 6.90 57.16 0.68
CA TYR A 155 5.75 57.54 -0.14
C TYR A 155 5.24 58.95 0.22
N ARG A 156 5.21 59.31 1.51
CA ARG A 156 4.85 60.68 1.93
C ARG A 156 5.88 61.68 1.44
N GLU A 157 7.17 61.42 1.64
CA GLU A 157 8.24 62.30 1.15
C GLU A 157 8.23 62.47 -0.37
N ALA A 158 8.00 61.39 -1.11
CA ALA A 158 7.88 61.44 -2.57
C ALA A 158 6.65 62.24 -3.00
N ARG A 159 5.53 62.11 -2.27
CA ARG A 159 4.31 62.88 -2.54
C ARG A 159 4.46 64.36 -2.18
N ASP A 160 5.22 64.69 -1.16
CA ASP A 160 5.55 66.08 -0.79
C ASP A 160 6.49 66.72 -1.83
N LYS A 161 7.43 65.95 -2.39
CA LYS A 161 8.38 66.42 -3.41
C LYS A 161 7.79 66.55 -4.82
N TYR A 162 7.05 65.54 -5.27
CA TYR A 162 6.60 65.40 -6.66
C TYR A 162 5.09 65.60 -6.84
N GLY A 163 4.34 65.81 -5.76
CA GLY A 163 2.90 65.98 -5.81
C GLY A 163 2.19 64.78 -6.44
N ASN A 164 1.34 65.04 -7.45
CA ASN A 164 0.58 64.03 -8.19
C ASN A 164 1.27 63.59 -9.50
N GLN A 165 2.56 63.88 -9.71
CA GLN A 165 3.25 63.55 -10.96
C GLN A 165 3.54 62.05 -11.14
N PHE A 166 3.55 61.28 -10.06
CA PHE A 166 3.74 59.82 -10.10
C PHE A 166 2.54 59.11 -9.45
N ARG A 167 2.29 57.87 -9.87
CA ARG A 167 1.23 57.03 -9.31
C ARG A 167 1.81 55.80 -8.64
N ALA A 168 1.59 55.68 -7.33
CA ALA A 168 1.92 54.49 -6.56
C ALA A 168 0.66 53.89 -5.92
N GLY A 169 0.59 52.57 -5.91
CA GLY A 169 -0.54 51.80 -5.38
C GLY A 169 -0.10 50.75 -4.38
N MET A 170 -1.06 50.12 -3.71
CA MET A 170 -0.83 49.00 -2.80
C MET A 170 -1.92 47.93 -2.95
N GLY A 171 -1.65 46.74 -2.43
CA GLY A 171 -2.58 45.60 -2.48
C GLY A 171 -2.62 44.91 -3.84
N ALA A 172 -3.57 43.99 -3.98
CA ALA A 172 -3.73 43.19 -5.19
C ALA A 172 -4.18 44.02 -6.41
N GLU A 173 -4.85 45.15 -6.23
CA GLU A 173 -5.22 46.07 -7.32
C GLU A 173 -3.99 46.61 -8.05
N ALA A 174 -2.99 47.07 -7.29
CA ALA A 174 -1.73 47.57 -7.83
C ALA A 174 -0.97 46.47 -8.58
N VAL A 175 -0.91 45.26 -8.02
CA VAL A 175 -0.25 44.11 -8.68
C VAL A 175 -0.98 43.72 -9.96
N ARG A 176 -2.31 43.81 -9.99
CA ARG A 176 -3.11 43.54 -11.18
C ARG A 176 -2.83 44.54 -12.30
N GLU A 177 -2.74 45.82 -11.96
CA GLU A 177 -2.42 46.87 -12.92
C GLU A 177 -1.04 46.65 -13.54
N LEU A 178 -0.02 46.30 -12.72
CA LEU A 178 1.30 45.92 -13.20
C LEU A 178 1.28 44.69 -14.11
N LEU A 179 0.52 43.65 -13.75
CA LEU A 179 0.41 42.45 -14.59
C LEU A 179 -0.27 42.73 -15.93
N ARG A 180 -1.26 43.63 -15.96
CA ARG A 180 -1.99 44.02 -17.18
C ARG A 180 -1.13 44.83 -18.15
N GLN A 181 -0.16 45.59 -17.65
CA GLN A 181 0.76 46.38 -18.48
C GLN A 181 1.84 45.52 -19.16
N ILE A 182 2.06 44.28 -18.72
CA ILE A 182 3.12 43.43 -19.28
C ILE A 182 2.72 42.89 -20.65
N ASN A 183 3.49 43.25 -21.68
CA ASN A 183 3.43 42.60 -22.96
C ASN A 183 4.33 41.35 -22.96
N ILE A 184 3.71 40.16 -23.00
CA ILE A 184 4.42 38.87 -22.95
C ILE A 184 5.35 38.69 -24.16
N GLU A 185 4.95 39.14 -25.35
CA GLU A 185 5.76 38.95 -26.56
C GLU A 185 7.05 39.77 -26.51
N ALA A 186 6.94 41.03 -26.09
CA ALA A 186 8.08 41.90 -25.87
C ALA A 186 9.01 41.34 -24.79
N LEU A 187 8.45 40.88 -23.67
CA LEU A 187 9.22 40.28 -22.58
C LEU A 187 9.97 39.02 -23.01
N VAL A 188 9.37 38.16 -23.83
CA VAL A 188 10.04 36.95 -24.35
C VAL A 188 11.21 37.33 -25.26
N LYS A 189 11.06 38.38 -26.08
CA LYS A 189 12.14 38.87 -26.95
C LYS A 189 13.31 39.42 -26.11
N GLU A 190 13.01 40.29 -25.15
CA GLU A 190 13.99 40.87 -24.21
C GLU A 190 14.76 39.78 -23.45
N LEU A 191 14.06 38.77 -22.90
CA LEU A 191 14.70 37.69 -22.14
C LEU A 191 15.58 36.78 -23.00
N ARG A 192 15.28 36.63 -24.31
CA ARG A 192 16.13 35.88 -25.24
C ARG A 192 17.42 36.64 -25.53
N GLU A 193 17.34 37.95 -25.73
CA GLU A 193 18.53 38.82 -25.89
C GLU A 193 19.37 38.87 -24.60
N GLU A 194 18.73 38.93 -23.42
CA GLU A 194 19.42 38.85 -22.13
C GLU A 194 20.12 37.50 -21.93
N LEU A 195 19.58 36.41 -22.46
CA LEU A 195 20.17 35.07 -22.37
C LEU A 195 21.47 34.91 -23.15
N GLU A 196 21.65 35.66 -24.24
CA GLU A 196 22.87 35.65 -25.03
C GLU A 196 24.01 36.41 -24.32
N SER A 197 23.69 37.46 -23.57
CA SER A 197 24.67 38.30 -22.87
C SER A 197 24.95 37.88 -21.42
N ALA A 198 23.99 37.23 -20.74
CA ALA A 198 24.09 36.95 -19.31
C ALA A 198 24.91 35.67 -18.99
N THR A 199 25.78 35.76 -17.97
CA THR A 199 26.54 34.63 -17.41
C THR A 199 26.14 34.33 -15.96
N GLY A 200 26.42 33.09 -15.51
CA GLY A 200 26.22 32.67 -14.12
C GLY A 200 24.76 32.70 -13.62
N GLN A 201 24.55 33.30 -12.44
CA GLN A 201 23.24 33.34 -11.76
C GLN A 201 22.18 34.14 -12.52
N ARG A 202 22.60 35.21 -13.22
CA ARG A 202 21.70 36.05 -14.02
C ARG A 202 21.08 35.25 -15.17
N ARG A 203 21.89 34.39 -15.81
CA ARG A 203 21.43 33.45 -16.85
C ARG A 203 20.39 32.47 -16.30
N ILE A 204 20.65 31.82 -15.16
CA ILE A 204 19.71 30.86 -14.55
C ILE A 204 18.35 31.53 -14.24
N ARG A 205 18.37 32.77 -13.72
CA ARG A 205 17.15 33.53 -13.45
C ARG A 205 16.40 33.88 -14.75
N ALA A 206 17.11 34.34 -15.77
CA ALA A 206 16.54 34.63 -17.09
C ALA A 206 15.90 33.37 -17.72
N ILE A 207 16.55 32.19 -17.64
CA ILE A 207 15.98 30.90 -18.12
C ILE A 207 14.63 30.62 -17.45
N ARG A 208 14.58 30.65 -16.11
CA ARG A 208 13.34 30.36 -15.36
C ARG A 208 12.23 31.36 -15.66
N ARG A 209 12.60 32.62 -15.92
CA ARG A 209 11.65 33.68 -16.26
C ARG A 209 11.12 33.52 -17.69
N LEU A 210 12.01 33.20 -18.63
CA LEU A 210 11.66 32.91 -20.02
C LEU A 210 10.73 31.70 -20.11
N GLU A 211 11.01 30.63 -19.36
CA GLU A 211 10.16 29.43 -19.31
C GLU A 211 8.70 29.77 -18.92
N VAL A 212 8.52 30.63 -17.89
CA VAL A 212 7.19 31.07 -17.47
C VAL A 212 6.53 31.98 -18.51
N ALA A 213 7.29 32.92 -19.09
CA ALA A 213 6.77 33.83 -20.12
C ALA A 213 6.35 33.06 -21.40
N GLU A 214 7.15 32.08 -21.84
CA GLU A 214 6.80 31.21 -22.95
C GLU A 214 5.60 30.32 -22.65
N ALA A 215 5.43 29.84 -21.41
CA ALA A 215 4.25 29.09 -21.00
C ALA A 215 2.97 29.93 -21.09
N PHE A 216 3.02 31.22 -20.69
CA PHE A 216 1.90 32.14 -20.89
C PHE A 216 1.61 32.38 -22.38
N ARG A 217 2.66 32.62 -23.19
CA ARG A 217 2.51 32.80 -24.65
C ARG A 217 1.87 31.58 -25.33
N LYS A 218 2.33 30.36 -25.02
CA LYS A 218 1.79 29.11 -25.60
C LYS A 218 0.37 28.80 -25.12
N SER A 219 0.06 29.11 -23.87
CA SER A 219 -1.26 28.77 -23.30
C SER A 219 -2.37 29.75 -23.66
N GLY A 220 -2.03 30.97 -24.11
CA GLY A 220 -2.97 32.05 -24.38
C GLY A 220 -3.61 32.64 -23.11
N ASN A 221 -3.15 32.23 -21.93
CA ASN A 221 -3.65 32.75 -20.67
C ASN A 221 -3.09 34.15 -20.42
N ARG A 222 -3.89 35.01 -19.79
CA ARG A 222 -3.42 36.34 -19.41
C ARG A 222 -2.85 36.36 -17.98
N PRO A 223 -1.74 37.08 -17.69
CA PRO A 223 -1.12 37.08 -16.37
C PRO A 223 -2.02 37.65 -15.26
N GLU A 224 -2.91 38.59 -15.59
CA GLU A 224 -3.83 39.20 -14.63
C GLU A 224 -4.85 38.21 -14.05
N TRP A 225 -5.10 37.06 -14.69
CA TRP A 225 -5.99 36.02 -14.17
C TRP A 225 -5.46 35.33 -12.91
N MET A 226 -4.20 35.54 -12.53
CA MET A 226 -3.67 35.12 -11.23
C MET A 226 -4.27 35.92 -10.05
N ILE A 227 -4.98 37.02 -10.33
CA ILE A 227 -5.70 37.83 -9.36
C ILE A 227 -7.20 37.62 -9.59
N LEU A 228 -7.86 37.19 -8.53
CA LEU A 228 -9.26 36.79 -8.52
C LEU A 228 -10.15 38.00 -8.28
N ASP A 229 -11.08 38.21 -9.19
CA ASP A 229 -12.24 39.10 -8.99
C ASP A 229 -13.46 38.33 -8.48
N VAL A 230 -13.54 37.06 -8.86
CA VAL A 230 -14.68 36.18 -8.60
C VAL A 230 -14.17 34.87 -8.04
N ILE A 231 -14.82 34.38 -6.99
CA ILE A 231 -14.50 33.07 -6.39
C ILE A 231 -15.64 32.09 -6.66
N PRO A 232 -15.38 30.92 -7.27
CA PRO A 232 -16.38 29.88 -7.39
C PRO A 232 -16.71 29.25 -6.03
N VAL A 233 -17.99 28.96 -5.83
CA VAL A 233 -18.51 28.25 -4.66
C VAL A 233 -18.82 26.81 -5.06
N ILE A 234 -18.17 25.87 -4.40
CA ILE A 234 -18.35 24.44 -4.64
C ILE A 234 -19.81 24.02 -4.32
N PRO A 235 -20.38 23.07 -5.10
CA PRO A 235 -21.72 22.55 -4.86
C PRO A 235 -21.96 22.08 -3.41
N PRO A 236 -23.14 22.31 -2.83
CA PRO A 236 -23.43 22.05 -1.41
C PRO A 236 -23.32 20.58 -1.02
N ASP A 237 -23.62 19.64 -1.92
CA ASP A 237 -23.55 18.20 -1.63
C ASP A 237 -22.09 17.70 -1.48
N LEU A 238 -21.11 18.47 -1.98
CA LEU A 238 -19.69 18.21 -1.74
C LEU A 238 -19.18 18.79 -0.40
N ARG A 239 -20.00 19.63 0.25
CA ARG A 239 -19.75 20.24 1.56
C ARG A 239 -21.00 20.13 2.47
N PRO A 240 -21.50 18.91 2.71
CA PRO A 240 -22.80 18.70 3.30
C PRO A 240 -22.87 19.20 4.75
N MET A 241 -24.11 19.48 5.18
CA MET A 241 -24.47 19.69 6.57
C MET A 241 -25.47 18.60 6.93
N VAL A 242 -25.02 17.61 7.70
CA VAL A 242 -25.83 16.42 8.03
C VAL A 242 -26.29 16.54 9.47
N GLN A 243 -27.59 16.32 9.69
CA GLN A 243 -28.15 16.25 11.03
C GLN A 243 -27.75 14.90 11.66
N LEU A 244 -27.15 14.97 12.84
CA LEU A 244 -26.86 13.80 13.68
C LEU A 244 -27.99 13.60 14.69
N ASP A 245 -28.02 12.41 15.30
CA ASP A 245 -28.91 12.10 16.40
C ASP A 245 -28.73 13.11 17.55
N GLY A 246 -29.84 13.59 18.11
CA GLY A 246 -29.83 14.63 19.15
C GLY A 246 -29.83 16.08 18.63
N GLY A 247 -30.20 16.31 17.37
CA GLY A 247 -30.42 17.66 16.83
C GLY A 247 -29.14 18.46 16.56
N ARG A 248 -27.97 17.81 16.65
CA ARG A 248 -26.67 18.40 16.30
C ARG A 248 -26.45 18.36 14.80
N PHE A 249 -25.63 19.27 14.27
CA PHE A 249 -25.23 19.28 12.87
C PHE A 249 -23.74 19.00 12.73
N ALA A 250 -23.39 18.04 11.88
CA ALA A 250 -22.04 17.87 11.38
C ALA A 250 -21.85 18.79 10.16
N THR A 251 -20.97 19.77 10.28
CA THR A 251 -20.66 20.73 9.22
C THR A 251 -19.29 20.44 8.60
N CYS A 252 -19.18 20.63 7.29
CA CYS A 252 -17.88 20.66 6.63
C CYS A 252 -17.11 21.96 6.96
N ASP A 253 -15.82 21.85 7.29
CA ASP A 253 -14.90 22.98 7.56
C ASP A 253 -14.92 24.05 6.45
N LEU A 254 -15.13 23.66 5.19
CA LEU A 254 -15.24 24.59 4.05
C LEU A 254 -16.38 25.60 4.22
N ASN A 255 -17.50 25.20 4.82
CA ASN A 255 -18.63 26.11 5.01
C ASN A 255 -18.24 27.28 5.92
N ASP A 256 -17.42 27.03 6.95
CA ASP A 256 -16.95 28.09 7.85
C ASP A 256 -15.94 29.02 7.16
N LEU A 257 -15.08 28.48 6.30
CA LEU A 257 -14.17 29.28 5.48
C LEU A 257 -14.93 30.16 4.48
N TYR A 258 -15.93 29.61 3.77
CA TYR A 258 -16.80 30.40 2.88
C TYR A 258 -17.57 31.48 3.64
N ARG A 259 -18.12 31.17 4.81
CA ARG A 259 -18.81 32.15 5.67
C ARG A 259 -17.91 33.31 6.04
N ARG A 260 -16.65 33.04 6.39
CA ARG A 260 -15.66 34.10 6.70
C ARG A 260 -15.42 34.99 5.49
N VAL A 261 -15.22 34.43 4.29
CA VAL A 261 -15.01 35.20 3.06
C VAL A 261 -16.22 36.09 2.76
N ILE A 262 -17.44 35.54 2.80
CA ILE A 262 -18.68 36.30 2.51
C ILE A 262 -18.89 37.42 3.53
N ASN A 263 -18.68 37.16 4.82
CA ASN A 263 -18.81 38.16 5.87
C ASN A 263 -17.84 39.33 5.69
N ARG A 264 -16.57 39.04 5.37
CA ARG A 264 -15.54 40.07 5.11
C ARG A 264 -15.85 40.84 3.85
N ASN A 265 -16.27 40.15 2.79
CA ASN A 265 -16.64 40.77 1.52
C ASN A 265 -17.83 41.75 1.67
N ASN A 266 -18.89 41.31 2.35
CA ASN A 266 -20.07 42.15 2.59
C ASN A 266 -19.76 43.35 3.50
N ARG A 267 -18.90 43.16 4.50
CA ARG A 267 -18.42 44.24 5.35
C ARG A 267 -17.62 45.27 4.55
N LEU A 268 -16.74 44.82 3.65
CA LEU A 268 -15.97 45.70 2.76
C LEU A 268 -16.88 46.47 1.81
N LYS A 269 -17.89 45.84 1.18
CA LYS A 269 -18.87 46.53 0.32
C LYS A 269 -19.57 47.67 1.07
N ARG A 270 -20.06 47.40 2.29
CA ARG A 270 -20.71 48.42 3.13
C ARG A 270 -19.76 49.56 3.51
N LEU A 271 -18.50 49.27 3.82
CA LEU A 271 -17.51 50.30 4.17
C LEU A 271 -17.20 51.22 2.98
N LEU A 272 -17.15 50.67 1.76
CA LEU A 272 -16.96 51.45 0.54
C LEU A 272 -18.18 52.32 0.23
N GLU A 273 -19.40 51.80 0.40
CA GLU A 273 -20.65 52.56 0.22
C GLU A 273 -20.77 53.73 1.20
N LEU A 274 -20.29 53.57 2.43
CA LEU A 274 -20.31 54.61 3.47
C LEU A 274 -19.18 55.63 3.34
N GLY A 275 -18.24 55.46 2.40
CA GLY A 275 -17.07 56.33 2.27
C GLY A 275 -16.14 56.29 3.48
N ALA A 276 -15.95 55.10 4.09
CA ALA A 276 -15.12 54.95 5.28
C ALA A 276 -13.64 55.31 5.04
N PRO A 277 -12.90 55.77 6.07
CA PRO A 277 -11.48 56.12 5.93
C PRO A 277 -10.59 54.97 5.39
N ASP A 278 -9.57 55.33 4.61
CA ASP A 278 -8.67 54.41 3.92
C ASP A 278 -8.00 53.38 4.84
N ILE A 279 -7.66 53.74 6.07
CA ILE A 279 -7.01 52.82 7.03
C ILE A 279 -7.91 51.62 7.33
N ILE A 280 -9.22 51.87 7.51
CA ILE A 280 -10.21 50.84 7.81
C ILE A 280 -10.43 49.98 6.56
N VAL A 281 -10.54 50.61 5.38
CA VAL A 281 -10.72 49.91 4.10
C VAL A 281 -9.52 49.01 3.81
N ARG A 282 -8.28 49.49 4.00
CA ARG A 282 -7.05 48.69 3.82
C ARG A 282 -7.00 47.49 4.76
N ASN A 283 -7.36 47.68 6.02
CA ASN A 283 -7.42 46.58 6.97
C ASN A 283 -8.45 45.53 6.55
N GLU A 284 -9.64 45.94 6.10
CA GLU A 284 -10.67 44.99 5.65
C GLU A 284 -10.29 44.30 4.34
N LYS A 285 -9.65 45.00 3.39
CA LYS A 285 -9.05 44.38 2.18
C LYS A 285 -8.00 43.32 2.55
N ARG A 286 -7.13 43.61 3.53
CA ARG A 286 -6.15 42.64 4.08
C ARG A 286 -6.83 41.42 4.70
N MET A 287 -7.86 41.63 5.51
CA MET A 287 -8.62 40.53 6.13
C MET A 287 -9.37 39.69 5.10
N LEU A 288 -9.86 40.29 4.01
CA LEU A 288 -10.47 39.57 2.90
C LEU A 288 -9.44 38.68 2.18
N GLN A 289 -8.26 39.22 1.88
CA GLN A 289 -7.15 38.44 1.30
C GLN A 289 -6.81 37.24 2.20
N GLU A 290 -6.69 37.44 3.51
CA GLU A 290 -6.44 36.38 4.49
C GLU A 290 -7.53 35.30 4.53
N ALA A 291 -8.79 35.71 4.43
CA ALA A 291 -9.92 34.78 4.41
C ALA A 291 -9.92 33.90 3.16
N VAL A 292 -9.58 34.47 2.00
CA VAL A 292 -9.48 33.75 0.72
C VAL A 292 -8.24 32.83 0.72
N ASP A 293 -7.12 33.30 1.26
CA ASP A 293 -5.91 32.49 1.44
C ASP A 293 -6.21 31.24 2.28
N ALA A 294 -6.91 31.41 3.42
CA ALA A 294 -7.32 30.30 4.28
C ALA A 294 -8.33 29.34 3.62
N LEU A 295 -9.21 29.84 2.74
CA LEU A 295 -10.13 29.01 1.97
C LEU A 295 -9.39 28.10 0.99
N ILE A 296 -8.40 28.63 0.29
CA ILE A 296 -7.65 27.90 -0.74
C ILE A 296 -6.60 26.98 -0.11
N ASP A 297 -5.74 27.49 0.77
CA ASP A 297 -4.61 26.74 1.38
C ASP A 297 -4.30 27.26 2.79
N ASN A 298 -4.96 26.68 3.79
CA ASN A 298 -4.84 27.11 5.19
C ASN A 298 -3.47 26.73 5.77
N GLY A 299 -2.76 27.70 6.36
CA GLY A 299 -1.45 27.50 6.98
C GLY A 299 -0.25 27.70 6.06
N ARG A 300 -0.45 27.98 4.77
CA ARG A 300 0.64 28.39 3.87
C ARG A 300 1.17 29.78 4.19
N ARG A 301 0.34 30.62 4.82
CA ARG A 301 0.73 31.88 5.44
C ARG A 301 0.48 31.82 6.94
N GLY A 302 1.55 31.94 7.72
CA GLY A 302 1.49 32.08 9.17
C GLY A 302 0.74 30.95 9.88
N ARG A 303 0.07 31.29 10.97
CA ARG A 303 -0.65 30.33 11.81
C ARG A 303 -1.98 29.96 11.14
N PRO A 304 -2.31 28.66 11.01
CA PRO A 304 -3.56 28.25 10.38
C PRO A 304 -4.75 28.71 11.19
N VAL A 305 -5.83 29.02 10.48
CA VAL A 305 -7.11 29.34 11.08
C VAL A 305 -7.68 28.07 11.73
N THR A 306 -7.99 28.16 13.02
CA THR A 306 -8.56 27.06 13.80
C THR A 306 -10.08 27.18 13.96
N GLY A 307 -10.72 26.03 14.07
CA GLY A 307 -12.14 25.88 14.40
C GLY A 307 -12.37 25.61 15.89
N PRO A 308 -13.60 25.23 16.26
CA PRO A 308 -13.93 24.76 17.61
C PRO A 308 -13.01 23.58 18.01
N GLY A 309 -12.33 23.67 19.16
CA GLY A 309 -11.38 22.64 19.61
C GLY A 309 -9.94 22.84 19.14
N ASN A 310 -9.54 24.05 18.70
CA ASN A 310 -8.17 24.40 18.28
C ASN A 310 -7.59 23.57 17.12
N ARG A 311 -8.42 22.77 16.44
CA ARG A 311 -8.01 22.05 15.22
C ARG A 311 -7.94 23.03 14.03
N PRO A 312 -6.89 22.98 13.19
CA PRO A 312 -6.88 23.74 11.94
C PRO A 312 -8.01 23.27 11.01
N LEU A 313 -8.71 24.23 10.39
CA LEU A 313 -9.76 23.94 9.41
C LEU A 313 -9.14 23.39 8.12
N LYS A 314 -9.75 22.35 7.53
CA LYS A 314 -9.31 21.79 6.25
C LYS A 314 -9.69 22.72 5.08
N SER A 315 -8.68 23.14 4.31
CA SER A 315 -8.86 23.97 3.11
C SER A 315 -9.15 23.14 1.85
N LEU A 316 -9.42 23.81 0.73
CA LEU A 316 -9.59 23.16 -0.58
C LEU A 316 -8.36 22.34 -0.99
N SER A 317 -7.17 22.88 -0.76
CA SER A 317 -5.91 22.19 -1.04
C SER A 317 -5.73 20.93 -0.19
N ASP A 318 -6.07 21.00 1.09
CA ASP A 318 -5.95 19.87 2.04
C ASP A 318 -6.89 18.71 1.71
N MET A 319 -8.04 19.00 1.08
CA MET A 319 -8.95 17.95 0.62
C MET A 319 -8.38 17.16 -0.56
N LEU A 320 -7.49 17.75 -1.35
CA LEU A 320 -6.87 17.11 -2.51
C LEU A 320 -5.56 16.40 -2.14
N LYS A 321 -4.71 17.04 -1.33
CA LYS A 321 -3.36 16.56 -1.00
C LYS A 321 -3.33 15.64 0.23
N GLY A 322 -2.24 14.89 0.37
CA GLY A 322 -1.97 14.05 1.55
C GLY A 322 -2.57 12.64 1.49
N LYS A 323 -2.35 11.85 2.55
CA LYS A 323 -2.82 10.45 2.64
C LYS A 323 -4.34 10.34 2.71
N GLN A 324 -4.99 11.26 3.43
CA GLN A 324 -6.45 11.40 3.50
C GLN A 324 -7.04 12.26 2.38
N GLY A 325 -6.21 12.71 1.44
CA GLY A 325 -6.66 13.49 0.30
C GLY A 325 -7.38 12.63 -0.74
N ARG A 326 -8.20 13.26 -1.58
CA ARG A 326 -9.05 12.56 -2.56
C ARG A 326 -8.28 11.63 -3.50
N PHE A 327 -7.10 12.03 -3.98
CA PHE A 327 -6.33 11.21 -4.92
C PHE A 327 -5.93 9.84 -4.34
N ARG A 328 -5.41 9.82 -3.10
CA ARG A 328 -4.93 8.58 -2.48
C ARG A 328 -6.06 7.79 -1.84
N GLN A 329 -6.95 8.45 -1.09
CA GLN A 329 -7.94 7.73 -0.29
C GLN A 329 -9.18 7.32 -1.06
N ASN A 330 -9.61 8.08 -2.08
CA ASN A 330 -10.91 7.90 -2.73
C ASN A 330 -10.82 7.49 -4.20
N LEU A 331 -9.80 7.95 -4.93
CA LEU A 331 -9.61 7.57 -6.34
C LEU A 331 -8.90 6.22 -6.45
N LEU A 332 -7.76 6.06 -5.77
CA LEU A 332 -7.01 4.80 -5.73
C LEU A 332 -7.58 3.84 -4.69
N GLY A 333 -7.87 4.34 -3.49
CA GLY A 333 -8.60 3.58 -2.47
C GLY A 333 -10.11 3.65 -2.74
N LYS A 334 -10.75 2.54 -3.10
CA LYS A 334 -12.22 2.47 -3.16
C LYS A 334 -12.70 1.30 -2.34
N ARG A 335 -13.75 1.55 -1.57
CA ARG A 335 -14.54 0.47 -0.99
C ARG A 335 -15.38 -0.10 -2.14
N VAL A 336 -15.37 -1.41 -2.26
CA VAL A 336 -16.05 -2.14 -3.33
C VAL A 336 -17.14 -3.01 -2.72
N ASP A 337 -18.29 -3.04 -3.38
CA ASP A 337 -19.36 -3.98 -3.08
C ASP A 337 -18.96 -5.40 -3.50
N TYR A 338 -19.77 -6.41 -3.17
CA TYR A 338 -19.47 -7.83 -3.46
C TYR A 338 -18.13 -8.30 -2.89
N SER A 339 -17.83 -7.82 -1.68
CA SER A 339 -16.66 -8.22 -0.91
C SER A 339 -17.04 -8.69 0.49
N GLY A 340 -16.26 -9.63 1.01
CA GLY A 340 -16.42 -10.21 2.34
C GLY A 340 -15.06 -10.34 3.03
N ARG A 341 -15.06 -10.50 4.36
CA ARG A 341 -13.83 -10.78 5.12
C ARG A 341 -14.13 -11.79 6.22
N SER A 342 -13.27 -12.79 6.38
CA SER A 342 -13.30 -13.67 7.54
C SER A 342 -11.91 -14.19 7.89
N VAL A 343 -11.81 -14.83 9.05
CA VAL A 343 -10.62 -15.53 9.53
C VAL A 343 -10.36 -16.73 8.63
N ILE A 344 -9.09 -17.00 8.36
CA ILE A 344 -8.67 -18.17 7.60
C ILE A 344 -8.36 -19.36 8.51
N VAL A 345 -8.68 -20.54 8.02
CA VAL A 345 -8.37 -21.82 8.65
C VAL A 345 -7.78 -22.76 7.60
N VAL A 346 -7.08 -23.78 8.08
CA VAL A 346 -6.44 -24.75 7.20
C VAL A 346 -7.49 -25.67 6.56
N GLY A 347 -7.40 -25.87 5.24
CA GLY A 347 -8.19 -26.86 4.49
C GLY A 347 -7.28 -27.87 3.80
N PRO A 348 -6.73 -28.87 4.52
CA PRO A 348 -5.77 -29.83 3.94
C PRO A 348 -6.39 -30.71 2.84
N GLU A 349 -7.70 -30.93 2.88
CA GLU A 349 -8.48 -31.70 1.90
C GLU A 349 -8.67 -31.01 0.55
N LEU A 350 -8.51 -29.68 0.50
CA LEU A 350 -8.72 -28.89 -0.71
C LEU A 350 -7.63 -29.15 -1.74
N LYS A 351 -7.94 -28.96 -3.03
CA LYS A 351 -6.94 -28.88 -4.10
C LYS A 351 -6.32 -27.50 -4.16
N LEU A 352 -5.18 -27.36 -4.82
CA LEU A 352 -4.45 -26.08 -4.88
C LEU A 352 -5.30 -24.90 -5.41
N TYR A 353 -6.18 -25.15 -6.38
CA TYR A 353 -7.06 -24.15 -7.00
C TYR A 353 -8.37 -23.90 -6.27
N GLN A 354 -8.65 -24.60 -5.18
CA GLN A 354 -9.92 -24.53 -4.45
C GLN A 354 -9.77 -23.75 -3.15
N CYS A 355 -10.85 -23.08 -2.74
CA CYS A 355 -10.97 -22.48 -1.41
C CYS A 355 -12.32 -22.81 -0.80
N GLY A 356 -12.38 -23.01 0.52
CA GLY A 356 -13.64 -23.19 1.23
C GLY A 356 -14.27 -21.86 1.61
N LEU A 357 -15.44 -21.57 1.08
CA LEU A 357 -16.21 -20.36 1.36
C LEU A 357 -17.40 -20.68 2.29
N PRO A 358 -17.56 -19.96 3.42
CA PRO A 358 -18.71 -20.12 4.31
C PRO A 358 -20.04 -19.93 3.60
N LYS A 359 -21.00 -20.82 3.85
CA LYS A 359 -22.36 -20.76 3.28
C LYS A 359 -23.05 -19.40 3.46
N GLU A 360 -23.03 -18.84 4.68
CA GLU A 360 -23.62 -17.52 4.98
C GLU A 360 -22.98 -16.40 4.15
N MET A 361 -21.65 -16.43 4.00
CA MET A 361 -20.90 -15.43 3.24
C MET A 361 -21.18 -15.56 1.74
N ALA A 362 -21.15 -16.78 1.22
CA ALA A 362 -21.43 -17.06 -0.17
C ALA A 362 -22.84 -16.59 -0.56
N LEU A 363 -23.84 -16.84 0.29
CA LEU A 363 -25.21 -16.41 0.02
C LEU A 363 -25.35 -14.89 -0.11
N GLU A 364 -24.67 -14.11 0.74
CA GLU A 364 -24.70 -12.64 0.64
C GLU A 364 -23.91 -12.10 -0.56
N LEU A 365 -22.75 -12.71 -0.87
CA LEU A 365 -21.94 -12.31 -2.03
C LEU A 365 -22.65 -12.61 -3.37
N PHE A 366 -23.29 -13.77 -3.49
CA PHE A 366 -23.94 -14.23 -4.72
C PHE A 366 -25.44 -13.93 -4.77
N LYS A 367 -25.96 -13.15 -3.81
CA LYS A 367 -27.39 -12.88 -3.63
C LYS A 367 -28.14 -12.50 -4.91
N PRO A 368 -27.66 -11.57 -5.76
CA PRO A 368 -28.38 -11.21 -6.98
C PRO A 368 -28.41 -12.34 -8.02
N PHE A 369 -27.36 -13.16 -8.09
CA PHE A 369 -27.26 -14.29 -9.01
C PHE A 369 -28.22 -15.41 -8.60
N VAL A 370 -28.27 -15.74 -7.31
CA VAL A 370 -29.23 -16.69 -6.74
C VAL A 370 -30.66 -16.22 -6.99
N MET A 371 -30.96 -14.93 -6.75
CA MET A 371 -32.30 -14.38 -7.01
C MET A 371 -32.70 -14.46 -8.49
N LYS A 372 -31.76 -14.23 -9.43
CA LYS A 372 -32.00 -14.35 -10.86
C LYS A 372 -32.27 -15.80 -11.26
N LYS A 373 -31.51 -16.74 -10.70
CA LYS A 373 -31.60 -18.17 -10.98
C LYS A 373 -32.89 -18.79 -10.43
N LEU A 374 -33.28 -18.47 -9.19
CA LEU A 374 -34.57 -18.87 -8.60
C LEU A 374 -35.80 -18.44 -9.43
N VAL A 375 -35.74 -17.26 -10.07
CA VAL A 375 -36.81 -16.80 -10.97
C VAL A 375 -36.76 -17.56 -12.31
N LYS A 376 -35.56 -17.83 -12.83
CA LYS A 376 -35.36 -18.57 -14.09
C LYS A 376 -35.86 -20.00 -13.99
N ASP A 377 -35.60 -20.67 -12.87
CA ASP A 377 -35.95 -22.09 -12.67
C ASP A 377 -37.41 -22.25 -12.18
N GLY A 378 -38.15 -21.15 -12.01
CA GLY A 378 -39.58 -21.17 -11.70
C GLY A 378 -39.93 -21.32 -10.22
N HIS A 379 -38.95 -21.45 -9.33
CA HIS A 379 -39.17 -21.46 -7.87
C HIS A 379 -39.77 -20.13 -7.37
N ALA A 380 -39.46 -19.01 -8.03
CA ALA A 380 -39.96 -17.68 -7.68
C ALA A 380 -40.66 -16.98 -8.85
N HIS A 381 -41.90 -16.50 -8.65
CA HIS A 381 -42.59 -15.72 -9.69
C HIS A 381 -42.02 -14.31 -9.90
N ASN A 382 -41.40 -13.70 -8.88
CA ASN A 382 -40.85 -12.35 -8.97
C ASN A 382 -39.62 -12.14 -8.06
N ILE A 383 -38.83 -11.12 -8.37
CA ILE A 383 -37.59 -10.77 -7.63
C ILE A 383 -37.87 -10.50 -6.14
N LYS A 384 -39.03 -9.93 -5.80
CA LYS A 384 -39.40 -9.68 -4.39
C LYS A 384 -39.67 -10.97 -3.63
N SER A 385 -40.29 -11.96 -4.26
CA SER A 385 -40.54 -13.30 -3.71
C SER A 385 -39.21 -14.04 -3.57
N ALA A 386 -38.36 -14.01 -4.60
CA ALA A 386 -37.01 -14.56 -4.54
C ALA A 386 -36.20 -13.96 -3.38
N LYS A 387 -36.24 -12.63 -3.21
CA LYS A 387 -35.59 -11.95 -2.08
C LYS A 387 -36.11 -12.46 -0.73
N LYS A 388 -37.42 -12.60 -0.57
CA LYS A 388 -38.02 -13.15 0.68
C LYS A 388 -37.62 -14.62 0.91
N MET A 389 -37.49 -15.42 -0.13
CA MET A 389 -37.06 -16.82 -0.01
C MET A 389 -35.59 -16.92 0.41
N VAL A 390 -34.72 -16.08 -0.16
CA VAL A 390 -33.31 -15.97 0.25
C VAL A 390 -33.19 -15.47 1.69
N GLU A 391 -33.94 -14.43 2.09
CA GLU A 391 -33.93 -13.91 3.46
C GLU A 391 -34.44 -14.92 4.50
N ARG A 392 -35.33 -15.83 4.10
CA ARG A 392 -35.82 -16.93 4.94
C ARG A 392 -34.96 -18.19 4.88
N VAL A 393 -33.93 -18.21 4.04
CA VAL A 393 -32.98 -19.32 3.89
C VAL A 393 -33.70 -20.67 3.69
N ARG A 394 -34.56 -20.74 2.66
CA ARG A 394 -35.20 -22.02 2.28
C ARG A 394 -34.16 -23.00 1.75
N GLU A 395 -34.42 -24.30 1.88
CA GLU A 395 -33.50 -25.37 1.45
C GLU A 395 -33.16 -25.29 -0.05
N GLU A 396 -34.17 -24.99 -0.89
CA GLU A 396 -34.05 -24.82 -2.34
C GLU A 396 -32.98 -23.78 -2.75
N VAL A 397 -32.67 -22.84 -1.85
CA VAL A 397 -31.68 -21.78 -2.09
C VAL A 397 -30.26 -22.35 -2.08
N TRP A 398 -29.99 -23.41 -1.31
CA TRP A 398 -28.66 -24.01 -1.21
C TRP A 398 -28.28 -24.75 -2.49
N ASP A 399 -29.20 -25.50 -3.07
CA ASP A 399 -28.98 -26.22 -4.33
C ASP A 399 -28.67 -25.23 -5.47
N VAL A 400 -29.46 -24.15 -5.54
CA VAL A 400 -29.24 -23.07 -6.52
C VAL A 400 -27.93 -22.34 -6.26
N LEU A 401 -27.55 -22.13 -5.00
CA LEU A 401 -26.30 -21.49 -4.64
C LEU A 401 -25.10 -22.33 -5.10
N GLU A 402 -25.13 -23.65 -4.90
CA GLU A 402 -24.08 -24.56 -5.34
C GLU A 402 -23.92 -24.55 -6.88
N GLU A 403 -25.03 -24.54 -7.63
CA GLU A 403 -25.00 -24.41 -9.09
C GLU A 403 -24.42 -23.07 -9.56
N VAL A 404 -24.76 -21.96 -8.89
CA VAL A 404 -24.27 -20.61 -9.24
C VAL A 404 -22.79 -20.42 -8.95
N ILE A 405 -22.30 -21.08 -7.90
CA ILE A 405 -20.90 -21.01 -7.45
C ILE A 405 -20.00 -21.90 -8.30
N MET A 406 -20.55 -22.98 -8.87
CA MET A 406 -19.83 -23.82 -9.80
C MET A 406 -19.28 -22.97 -10.95
N GLU A 407 -17.99 -23.12 -11.24
CA GLU A 407 -17.30 -22.36 -12.28
C GLU A 407 -17.22 -20.83 -12.08
N HIS A 408 -17.57 -20.31 -10.91
CA HIS A 408 -17.44 -18.88 -10.62
C HIS A 408 -16.24 -18.61 -9.69
N PRO A 409 -15.07 -18.18 -10.21
CA PRO A 409 -13.90 -17.94 -9.37
C PRO A 409 -14.12 -16.78 -8.41
N VAL A 410 -13.43 -16.81 -7.27
CA VAL A 410 -13.38 -15.73 -6.27
C VAL A 410 -11.94 -15.31 -6.03
N LEU A 411 -11.72 -14.04 -5.73
CA LEU A 411 -10.38 -13.50 -5.44
C LEU A 411 -10.17 -13.41 -3.93
N LEU A 412 -9.13 -14.09 -3.43
CA LEU A 412 -8.67 -13.96 -2.05
C LEU A 412 -7.51 -12.98 -1.97
N ASN A 413 -7.58 -12.05 -1.02
CA ASN A 413 -6.54 -11.06 -0.76
C ASN A 413 -6.21 -11.00 0.74
N ARG A 414 -4.91 -10.97 1.06
CA ARG A 414 -4.41 -10.68 2.42
C ARG A 414 -3.76 -9.30 2.48
N ALA A 415 -4.15 -8.53 3.48
CA ALA A 415 -3.51 -7.25 3.77
C ALA A 415 -2.35 -7.46 4.78
N PRO A 416 -1.17 -6.87 4.56
CA PRO A 416 -0.77 -6.01 3.43
C PRO A 416 -0.36 -6.81 2.18
N THR A 417 -0.77 -6.33 0.99
CA THR A 417 -0.38 -6.92 -0.29
C THR A 417 0.99 -6.40 -0.73
N LEU A 418 2.03 -7.23 -0.63
CA LEU A 418 3.42 -6.83 -0.96
C LEU A 418 3.78 -7.06 -2.44
N HIS A 419 3.18 -8.06 -3.07
CA HIS A 419 3.45 -8.45 -4.45
C HIS A 419 2.19 -9.08 -5.08
N ARG A 420 2.20 -9.32 -6.39
CA ARG A 420 1.03 -9.84 -7.12
C ARG A 420 0.43 -11.14 -6.54
N LEU A 421 1.27 -12.05 -6.01
CA LEU A 421 0.81 -13.32 -5.43
C LEU A 421 -0.01 -13.15 -4.13
N GLY A 422 -0.11 -11.93 -3.59
CA GLY A 422 -1.01 -11.63 -2.47
C GLY A 422 -2.48 -11.49 -2.89
N ILE A 423 -2.78 -11.60 -4.18
CA ILE A 423 -4.14 -11.74 -4.72
C ILE A 423 -4.12 -12.91 -5.70
N GLN A 424 -4.94 -13.93 -5.45
CA GLN A 424 -5.09 -15.09 -6.32
C GLN A 424 -6.57 -15.46 -6.44
N ALA A 425 -6.92 -16.08 -7.55
CA ALA A 425 -8.23 -16.63 -7.81
C ALA A 425 -8.31 -18.09 -7.35
N PHE A 426 -9.46 -18.46 -6.81
CA PHE A 426 -9.79 -19.82 -6.39
C PHE A 426 -11.21 -20.17 -6.80
N GLU A 427 -11.46 -21.47 -6.98
CA GLU A 427 -12.81 -21.99 -7.09
C GLU A 427 -13.40 -22.21 -5.69
N PRO A 428 -14.50 -21.51 -5.36
CA PRO A 428 -15.17 -21.66 -4.07
C PRO A 428 -15.88 -23.01 -3.94
N ILE A 429 -15.65 -23.68 -2.81
CA ILE A 429 -16.43 -24.83 -2.32
C ILE A 429 -17.20 -24.38 -1.08
N LEU A 430 -18.48 -24.72 -1.02
CA LEU A 430 -19.30 -24.41 0.15
C LEU A 430 -18.84 -25.21 1.37
N VAL A 431 -18.52 -24.51 2.46
CA VAL A 431 -18.13 -25.14 3.74
C VAL A 431 -19.02 -24.66 4.86
N GLU A 432 -19.21 -25.53 5.86
CA GLU A 432 -19.89 -25.19 7.10
C GLU A 432 -19.03 -24.30 7.99
N GLY A 433 -19.68 -23.50 8.83
CA GLY A 433 -19.03 -22.55 9.73
C GLY A 433 -18.87 -21.15 9.11
N ARG A 434 -17.98 -20.34 9.71
CA ARG A 434 -17.79 -18.92 9.34
C ARG A 434 -16.39 -18.58 8.86
N ALA A 435 -15.46 -19.53 8.89
CA ALA A 435 -14.06 -19.30 8.53
C ALA A 435 -13.78 -19.76 7.09
N ILE A 436 -12.90 -19.05 6.40
CA ILE A 436 -12.47 -19.38 5.04
C ILE A 436 -11.41 -20.48 5.11
N LYS A 437 -11.62 -21.61 4.43
CA LYS A 437 -10.59 -22.65 4.33
C LYS A 437 -9.67 -22.34 3.16
N ILE A 438 -8.37 -22.33 3.41
CA ILE A 438 -7.38 -22.15 2.34
C ILE A 438 -6.41 -23.33 2.27
N HIS A 439 -5.85 -23.50 1.08
CA HIS A 439 -4.86 -24.53 0.82
C HIS A 439 -3.52 -24.23 1.54
N PRO A 440 -2.91 -25.19 2.27
CA PRO A 440 -1.69 -24.93 3.03
C PRO A 440 -0.49 -24.42 2.20
N LEU A 441 -0.37 -24.86 0.94
CA LEU A 441 0.74 -24.45 0.07
C LEU A 441 0.65 -23.01 -0.42
N VAL A 442 -0.53 -22.37 -0.40
CA VAL A 442 -0.66 -20.96 -0.82
C VAL A 442 -0.30 -19.99 0.32
N CYS A 443 -0.22 -20.47 1.57
CA CYS A 443 0.12 -19.65 2.72
C CYS A 443 1.47 -18.95 2.57
N THR A 444 2.46 -19.58 1.92
CA THR A 444 3.77 -18.97 1.66
C THR A 444 3.66 -17.77 0.71
N ALA A 445 2.81 -17.88 -0.32
CA ALA A 445 2.53 -16.78 -1.25
C ALA A 445 1.80 -15.63 -0.55
N TYR A 446 0.80 -15.92 0.27
CA TYR A 446 0.10 -14.87 1.03
C TYR A 446 0.90 -14.32 2.23
N ASN A 447 2.02 -14.97 2.57
CA ASN A 447 2.74 -14.78 3.82
C ASN A 447 1.80 -14.90 5.05
N ALA A 448 0.84 -15.83 4.99
CA ALA A 448 -0.24 -15.99 5.96
C ALA A 448 -0.01 -17.18 6.90
N ASP A 449 -0.52 -17.06 8.11
CA ASP A 449 -0.60 -18.13 9.11
C ASP A 449 -2.03 -18.26 9.66
N PHE A 450 -2.22 -19.20 10.59
CA PHE A 450 -3.55 -19.60 11.08
C PHE A 450 -3.77 -19.19 12.55
N ASP A 451 -3.18 -18.08 12.98
CA ASP A 451 -3.23 -17.58 14.37
C ASP A 451 -4.31 -16.49 14.60
N GLY A 452 -5.09 -16.16 13.57
CA GLY A 452 -6.11 -15.11 13.61
C GLY A 452 -6.14 -14.22 12.36
N ASP A 453 -5.23 -14.46 11.42
CA ASP A 453 -5.20 -13.81 10.12
C ASP A 453 -6.55 -13.83 9.40
N GLN A 454 -6.82 -12.75 8.67
CA GLN A 454 -8.07 -12.56 7.93
C GLN A 454 -7.78 -12.30 6.46
N MET A 455 -8.60 -12.88 5.59
CA MET A 455 -8.57 -12.62 4.16
C MET A 455 -9.87 -11.97 3.68
N ALA A 456 -9.73 -11.10 2.69
CA ALA A 456 -10.85 -10.50 1.98
C ALA A 456 -11.15 -11.30 0.71
N VAL A 457 -12.43 -11.59 0.49
CA VAL A 457 -12.98 -12.26 -0.69
C VAL A 457 -13.60 -11.21 -1.59
N HIS A 458 -13.37 -11.26 -2.91
CA HIS A 458 -14.03 -10.41 -3.90
C HIS A 458 -14.58 -11.27 -5.04
N VAL A 459 -15.75 -10.90 -5.56
CA VAL A 459 -16.41 -11.65 -6.63
C VAL A 459 -16.29 -10.91 -7.98
N PRO A 460 -15.64 -11.48 -9.01
CA PRO A 460 -15.59 -10.92 -10.35
C PRO A 460 -16.95 -11.01 -11.04
N LEU A 461 -17.55 -9.88 -11.42
CA LEU A 461 -18.93 -9.84 -11.91
C LEU A 461 -19.07 -9.97 -13.44
N SER A 462 -18.12 -9.43 -14.23
CA SER A 462 -18.19 -9.49 -15.68
C SER A 462 -17.58 -10.80 -16.21
N ALA A 463 -18.03 -11.23 -17.39
CA ALA A 463 -17.51 -12.45 -18.01
C ALA A 463 -16.01 -12.34 -18.32
N GLU A 464 -15.55 -11.15 -18.74
CA GLU A 464 -14.14 -10.87 -19.00
C GLU A 464 -13.32 -10.96 -17.72
N ALA A 465 -13.81 -10.42 -16.59
CA ALA A 465 -13.12 -10.48 -15.31
C ALA A 465 -13.08 -11.91 -14.75
N GLN A 466 -14.14 -12.71 -14.97
CA GLN A 466 -14.15 -14.13 -14.60
C GLN A 466 -13.15 -14.94 -15.43
N ALA A 467 -13.10 -14.69 -16.74
CA ALA A 467 -12.13 -15.32 -17.63
C ALA A 467 -10.69 -14.92 -17.28
N GLU A 468 -10.43 -13.63 -17.02
CA GLU A 468 -9.13 -13.13 -16.57
C GLU A 468 -8.70 -13.79 -15.25
N ALA A 469 -9.61 -13.87 -14.28
CA ALA A 469 -9.35 -14.51 -12.99
C ALA A 469 -8.98 -15.99 -13.17
N ARG A 470 -9.68 -16.71 -14.05
CA ARG A 470 -9.43 -18.13 -14.31
C ARG A 470 -8.12 -18.37 -15.08
N LEU A 471 -7.85 -17.57 -16.11
CA LEU A 471 -6.70 -17.77 -17.00
C LEU A 471 -5.38 -17.25 -16.40
N LEU A 472 -5.41 -16.10 -15.72
CA LEU A 472 -4.19 -15.43 -15.26
C LEU A 472 -3.99 -15.54 -13.73
N MET A 473 -5.07 -15.45 -12.95
CA MET A 473 -4.97 -15.28 -11.50
C MET A 473 -5.15 -16.57 -10.71
N LEU A 474 -5.57 -17.67 -11.33
CA LEU A 474 -5.78 -18.95 -10.66
C LEU A 474 -4.49 -19.41 -9.97
N SER A 475 -4.60 -19.90 -8.74
CA SER A 475 -3.44 -20.31 -7.94
C SER A 475 -2.60 -21.40 -8.63
N ALA A 476 -3.22 -22.27 -9.43
CA ALA A 476 -2.54 -23.33 -10.19
C ALA A 476 -1.56 -22.82 -11.27
N HIS A 477 -1.76 -21.60 -11.78
CA HIS A 477 -0.82 -20.98 -12.73
C HIS A 477 0.31 -20.23 -12.01
N ASN A 478 0.08 -19.81 -10.77
CA ASN A 478 0.98 -18.94 -10.01
C ASN A 478 1.92 -19.74 -9.08
N LEU A 479 2.64 -20.71 -9.66
CA LEU A 479 3.55 -21.60 -8.91
C LEU A 479 4.94 -21.00 -8.69
N LEU A 480 5.41 -20.15 -9.61
CA LEU A 480 6.76 -19.58 -9.60
C LEU A 480 6.78 -18.13 -9.09
N ASN A 481 7.93 -17.74 -8.54
CA ASN A 481 8.13 -16.38 -8.05
C ASN A 481 8.51 -15.45 -9.21
N PRO A 482 7.81 -14.32 -9.43
CA PRO A 482 8.13 -13.40 -10.52
C PRO A 482 9.54 -12.80 -10.45
N LYS A 483 10.16 -12.78 -9.26
CA LYS A 483 11.49 -12.19 -9.06
C LYS A 483 12.65 -13.06 -9.57
N ASP A 484 12.59 -14.38 -9.34
CA ASP A 484 13.73 -15.29 -9.48
C ASP A 484 13.39 -16.58 -10.26
N GLY A 485 12.13 -16.77 -10.67
CA GLY A 485 11.66 -18.00 -11.35
C GLY A 485 11.56 -19.24 -10.47
N ARG A 486 11.98 -19.19 -9.20
CA ARG A 486 11.92 -20.34 -8.28
C ARG A 486 10.48 -20.67 -7.82
N PRO A 487 10.15 -21.95 -7.55
CA PRO A 487 8.84 -22.34 -7.01
C PRO A 487 8.53 -21.68 -5.65
N VAL A 488 7.37 -21.04 -5.52
CA VAL A 488 6.88 -20.40 -4.28
C VAL A 488 6.14 -21.39 -3.39
N VAL A 489 5.37 -22.28 -4.01
CA VAL A 489 4.49 -23.27 -3.37
C VAL A 489 5.23 -24.52 -2.88
N THR A 490 6.50 -24.36 -2.49
CA THR A 490 7.27 -25.47 -1.90
C THR A 490 6.62 -25.94 -0.60
N PRO A 491 6.49 -27.26 -0.36
CA PRO A 491 6.03 -27.79 0.91
C PRO A 491 6.85 -27.22 2.07
N THR A 492 6.17 -26.93 3.19
CA THR A 492 6.80 -26.35 4.37
C THR A 492 6.44 -27.13 5.63
N LYS A 493 7.25 -26.97 6.69
CA LYS A 493 7.00 -27.51 8.03
C LYS A 493 6.70 -29.02 7.98
N ASP A 494 5.56 -29.42 8.51
CA ASP A 494 5.16 -30.80 8.77
C ASP A 494 5.12 -31.66 7.49
N MET A 495 4.77 -31.06 6.34
CA MET A 495 4.79 -31.77 5.06
C MET A 495 6.22 -32.24 4.72
N VAL A 496 7.21 -31.39 4.94
CA VAL A 496 8.62 -31.71 4.72
C VAL A 496 9.09 -32.75 5.74
N LEU A 497 8.69 -32.60 7.00
CA LEU A 497 9.06 -33.54 8.06
C LEU A 497 8.55 -34.96 7.78
N GLY A 498 7.31 -35.09 7.31
CA GLY A 498 6.73 -36.39 6.95
C GLY A 498 7.45 -37.05 5.78
N ILE A 499 7.82 -36.29 4.75
CA ILE A 499 8.57 -36.81 3.60
C ILE A 499 10.02 -37.15 4.00
N TYR A 500 10.63 -36.33 4.86
CA TYR A 500 11.96 -36.60 5.39
C TYR A 500 11.95 -37.93 6.15
N TYR A 501 11.03 -38.09 7.11
CA TYR A 501 10.86 -39.35 7.85
C TYR A 501 10.64 -40.55 6.92
N LEU A 502 9.80 -40.39 5.89
CA LEU A 502 9.53 -41.43 4.89
C LEU A 502 10.78 -41.84 4.09
N THR A 503 11.76 -40.97 3.93
CA THR A 503 12.95 -41.20 3.09
C THR A 503 14.22 -41.51 3.87
N THR A 504 14.17 -41.41 5.20
CA THR A 504 15.23 -41.81 6.13
C THR A 504 15.48 -43.31 6.06
N GLU A 505 16.75 -43.71 6.16
CA GLU A 505 17.16 -45.10 6.28
C GLU A 505 17.42 -45.45 7.75
N ASP A 506 16.88 -46.57 8.20
CA ASP A 506 17.17 -47.17 9.50
C ASP A 506 17.74 -48.59 9.29
N ASP A 507 19.06 -48.72 9.39
CA ASP A 507 19.75 -50.01 9.26
C ASP A 507 19.35 -51.00 10.38
N LYS A 508 18.80 -50.53 11.51
CA LYS A 508 18.33 -51.37 12.62
C LYS A 508 16.83 -51.67 12.53
N GLY A 509 16.16 -51.18 11.48
CA GLY A 509 14.73 -51.33 11.30
C GLY A 509 14.30 -52.79 11.10
N VAL A 510 13.08 -53.11 11.55
CA VAL A 510 12.49 -54.45 11.37
C VAL A 510 12.42 -54.79 9.87
N GLY A 511 13.03 -55.91 9.47
CA GLY A 511 13.05 -56.36 8.08
C GLY A 511 14.18 -55.75 7.22
N ALA A 512 15.16 -55.08 7.82
CA ALA A 512 16.36 -54.60 7.13
C ALA A 512 17.10 -55.75 6.42
N GLY A 513 17.53 -55.50 5.18
CA GLY A 513 18.24 -56.46 4.32
C GLY A 513 17.36 -57.49 3.62
N ARG A 514 16.04 -57.51 3.85
CA ARG A 514 15.13 -58.45 3.18
C ARG A 514 15.04 -58.19 1.68
N CYS A 515 14.83 -59.26 0.93
CA CYS A 515 14.67 -59.24 -0.52
C CYS A 515 13.20 -59.46 -0.90
N PHE A 516 12.65 -58.59 -1.75
CA PHE A 516 11.29 -58.73 -2.28
C PHE A 516 11.31 -58.90 -3.80
N ALA A 517 10.42 -59.78 -4.29
CA ALA A 517 10.30 -60.08 -5.71
C ALA A 517 9.52 -59.02 -6.49
N SER A 518 8.64 -58.28 -5.83
CA SER A 518 7.87 -57.17 -6.39
C SER A 518 7.61 -56.10 -5.33
N ARG A 519 7.12 -54.95 -5.80
CA ARG A 519 6.72 -53.82 -4.98
C ARG A 519 5.53 -54.13 -4.08
N GLU A 520 4.52 -54.83 -4.60
CA GLU A 520 3.31 -55.21 -3.88
C GLU A 520 3.64 -56.13 -2.70
N GLY A 521 4.62 -57.04 -2.89
CA GLY A 521 5.10 -57.90 -1.82
C GLY A 521 5.75 -57.13 -0.66
N ALA A 522 6.41 -56.00 -0.94
CA ALA A 522 6.99 -55.14 0.09
C ALA A 522 5.90 -54.34 0.84
N ILE A 523 4.85 -53.87 0.14
CA ILE A 523 3.70 -53.20 0.77
C ILE A 523 2.95 -54.17 1.68
N MET A 524 2.66 -55.38 1.22
CA MET A 524 2.00 -56.42 2.02
C MET A 524 2.81 -56.77 3.27
N ALA A 525 4.14 -56.82 3.18
CA ALA A 525 5.00 -57.06 4.33
C ALA A 525 4.96 -55.92 5.36
N TYR A 526 4.81 -54.68 4.91
CA TYR A 526 4.61 -53.52 5.79
C TYR A 526 3.24 -53.55 6.47
N GLU A 527 2.17 -53.86 5.73
CA GLU A 527 0.82 -54.00 6.28
C GLU A 527 0.72 -55.14 7.30
N ALA A 528 1.48 -56.22 7.09
CA ALA A 528 1.61 -57.33 8.04
C ALA A 528 2.52 -57.01 9.26
N GLY A 529 3.12 -55.82 9.32
CA GLY A 529 4.05 -55.42 10.39
C GLY A 529 5.41 -56.12 10.34
N ALA A 530 5.71 -56.86 9.27
CA ALA A 530 6.95 -57.63 9.10
C ALA A 530 8.11 -56.82 8.49
N LEU A 531 7.86 -55.57 8.11
CA LEU A 531 8.80 -54.63 7.52
C LEU A 531 8.52 -53.21 8.02
N ALA A 532 9.54 -52.45 8.42
CA ALA A 532 9.42 -51.03 8.73
C ALA A 532 9.61 -50.15 7.47
N LEU A 533 8.99 -48.96 7.43
CA LEU A 533 9.07 -48.04 6.27
C LEU A 533 10.49 -47.64 5.89
N ASN A 534 11.33 -47.45 6.92
CA ASN A 534 12.67 -46.89 6.81
C ASN A 534 13.75 -47.98 6.69
N ALA A 535 13.36 -49.25 6.80
CA ALA A 535 14.31 -50.36 6.71
C ALA A 535 14.84 -50.50 5.27
N PRO A 536 16.17 -50.60 5.07
CA PRO A 536 16.75 -50.80 3.75
C PRO A 536 16.41 -52.20 3.23
N ILE A 537 15.87 -52.28 2.02
CA ILE A 537 15.42 -53.51 1.38
C ILE A 537 15.97 -53.63 -0.03
N TRP A 538 16.04 -54.87 -0.53
CA TRP A 538 16.38 -55.17 -1.92
C TRP A 538 15.11 -55.52 -2.68
N VAL A 539 14.65 -54.62 -3.55
CA VAL A 539 13.39 -54.81 -4.30
C VAL A 539 13.67 -54.85 -5.79
N ARG A 540 12.97 -55.73 -6.49
CA ARG A 540 12.88 -55.70 -7.96
C ARG A 540 11.69 -54.83 -8.36
N LEU A 541 11.96 -53.68 -8.99
CA LEU A 541 10.94 -52.70 -9.39
C LEU A 541 10.17 -53.13 -10.65
N VAL A 542 10.83 -53.82 -11.58
CA VAL A 542 10.22 -54.34 -12.82
C VAL A 542 10.60 -55.82 -12.99
N PRO A 543 9.68 -56.71 -13.37
CA PRO A 543 10.01 -58.11 -13.64
C PRO A 543 11.13 -58.24 -14.67
N GLY A 544 12.20 -58.97 -14.35
CA GLY A 544 13.37 -59.16 -15.23
C GLY A 544 14.55 -58.21 -15.00
N THR A 545 14.44 -57.20 -14.13
CA THR A 545 15.54 -56.28 -13.80
C THR A 545 16.34 -56.69 -12.55
N LEU A 546 17.51 -56.07 -12.37
CA LEU A 546 18.34 -56.19 -11.17
C LEU A 546 17.61 -55.64 -9.94
N ARG A 547 17.91 -56.22 -8.77
CA ARG A 547 17.39 -55.74 -7.49
C ARG A 547 18.13 -54.47 -7.08
N GLU A 548 17.40 -53.48 -6.59
CA GLU A 548 17.96 -52.22 -6.13
C GLU A 548 17.80 -52.07 -4.62
N LYS A 549 18.83 -51.52 -3.96
CA LYS A 549 18.79 -51.14 -2.54
C LYS A 549 17.97 -49.86 -2.42
N THR A 550 16.82 -49.94 -1.77
CA THR A 550 15.86 -48.85 -1.57
C THR A 550 15.15 -49.00 -0.22
N THR A 551 14.31 -48.04 0.17
CA THR A 551 13.37 -48.21 1.29
C THR A 551 11.95 -48.24 0.75
N LEU A 552 11.02 -48.87 1.49
CA LEU A 552 9.61 -48.86 1.10
C LEU A 552 9.07 -47.43 1.03
N GLY A 553 9.48 -46.55 1.94
CA GLY A 553 9.06 -45.16 1.92
C GLY A 553 9.49 -44.40 0.67
N ARG A 554 10.71 -44.62 0.16
CA ARG A 554 11.16 -44.04 -1.12
C ARG A 554 10.38 -44.57 -2.32
N ILE A 555 9.99 -45.84 -2.29
CA ILE A 555 9.15 -46.44 -3.34
C ILE A 555 7.77 -45.75 -3.37
N VAL A 556 7.15 -45.53 -2.21
CA VAL A 556 5.84 -44.84 -2.10
C VAL A 556 5.93 -43.38 -2.57
N LEU A 557 7.03 -42.70 -2.28
CA LEU A 557 7.23 -41.32 -2.74
C LEU A 557 7.33 -41.25 -4.27
N ASN A 558 8.17 -42.09 -4.89
CA ASN A 558 8.38 -42.10 -6.34
C ASN A 558 7.14 -42.48 -7.13
N GLU A 559 6.23 -43.23 -6.53
CA GLU A 559 4.95 -43.61 -7.13
C GLU A 559 4.10 -42.41 -7.57
N ASN A 560 4.22 -41.29 -6.86
CA ASN A 560 3.46 -40.07 -7.08
C ASN A 560 4.27 -38.99 -7.82
N ILE A 561 5.51 -39.31 -8.22
CA ILE A 561 6.44 -38.41 -8.89
C ILE A 561 6.71 -38.97 -10.31
N PRO A 562 6.59 -38.15 -11.37
CA PRO A 562 7.00 -38.55 -12.72
C PRO A 562 8.43 -39.05 -12.69
N GLN A 563 8.71 -40.17 -13.35
CA GLN A 563 10.02 -40.80 -13.25
C GLN A 563 11.03 -40.25 -14.27
N ASP A 564 10.74 -39.16 -14.96
CA ASP A 564 11.53 -38.59 -16.06
C ASP A 564 12.20 -37.23 -15.78
N LEU A 565 12.25 -36.80 -14.52
CA LEU A 565 12.86 -35.54 -14.04
C LEU A 565 14.38 -35.45 -14.20
N GLY A 566 15.05 -36.48 -14.70
CA GLY A 566 16.47 -36.45 -15.08
C GLY A 566 17.43 -36.41 -13.89
N PHE A 567 17.00 -36.89 -12.71
CA PHE A 567 17.92 -37.14 -11.59
C PHE A 567 18.80 -38.38 -11.82
N VAL A 568 18.31 -39.29 -12.65
CA VAL A 568 19.03 -40.47 -13.11
C VAL A 568 19.18 -40.36 -14.63
N ASP A 569 20.41 -40.44 -15.12
CA ASP A 569 20.68 -40.45 -16.55
C ASP A 569 20.18 -41.77 -17.17
N ARG A 570 18.99 -41.72 -17.76
CA ARG A 570 18.33 -42.84 -18.43
C ARG A 570 18.98 -43.26 -19.75
N SER A 571 19.89 -42.46 -20.28
CA SER A 571 20.67 -42.76 -21.49
C SER A 571 21.71 -43.88 -21.29
N GLN A 572 22.06 -44.21 -20.04
CA GLN A 572 22.96 -45.33 -19.74
C GLN A 572 22.19 -46.67 -19.67
N PRO A 573 22.62 -47.72 -20.36
CA PRO A 573 22.00 -49.04 -20.28
C PRO A 573 22.09 -49.59 -18.84
N GLY A 574 20.94 -49.86 -18.22
CA GLY A 574 20.81 -50.30 -16.82
C GLY A 574 20.21 -49.25 -15.86
N ASN A 575 20.09 -47.99 -16.27
CA ASN A 575 19.47 -46.93 -15.46
C ASN A 575 17.99 -46.66 -15.82
N ALA A 576 17.44 -47.31 -16.84
CA ALA A 576 16.08 -47.10 -17.32
C ALA A 576 14.97 -47.40 -16.28
N HIS A 577 15.28 -48.23 -15.28
CA HIS A 577 14.31 -48.70 -14.28
C HIS A 577 14.66 -48.31 -12.84
N LYS A 578 15.68 -47.46 -12.66
CA LYS A 578 16.05 -46.91 -11.35
C LYS A 578 15.03 -45.87 -10.90
N LEU A 579 14.76 -45.84 -9.59
CA LEU A 579 13.97 -44.76 -8.99
C LEU A 579 14.68 -43.42 -9.17
N GLU A 580 13.95 -42.38 -9.54
CA GLU A 580 14.52 -41.05 -9.66
C GLU A 580 14.98 -40.47 -8.33
N VAL A 581 14.22 -40.72 -7.26
CA VAL A 581 14.53 -40.23 -5.92
C VAL A 581 14.88 -41.40 -5.00
N ASN A 582 16.17 -41.76 -4.97
CA ASN A 582 16.70 -42.77 -4.03
C ASN A 582 17.69 -42.18 -3.01
N LYS A 583 17.45 -40.95 -2.56
CA LYS A 583 18.26 -40.26 -1.54
C LYS A 583 17.34 -39.65 -0.48
N LEU A 584 17.92 -39.24 0.64
CA LEU A 584 17.22 -38.50 1.67
C LEU A 584 16.65 -37.20 1.10
N VAL A 585 15.36 -36.95 1.33
CA VAL A 585 14.64 -35.82 0.76
C VAL A 585 14.48 -34.71 1.78
N GLU A 586 15.33 -33.70 1.66
CA GLU A 586 15.24 -32.44 2.41
C GLU A 586 14.37 -31.40 1.67
N ARG A 587 14.01 -30.32 2.37
CA ARG A 587 13.30 -29.18 1.76
C ARG A 587 13.95 -28.65 0.48
N LYS A 588 15.29 -28.57 0.44
CA LYS A 588 16.03 -28.08 -0.75
C LYS A 588 15.87 -29.01 -1.95
N LEU A 589 15.90 -30.32 -1.71
CA LEU A 589 15.74 -31.31 -2.77
C LEU A 589 14.29 -31.32 -3.29
N LEU A 590 13.29 -31.17 -2.42
CA LEU A 590 11.89 -30.99 -2.82
C LEU A 590 11.71 -29.78 -3.74
N GLY A 591 12.35 -28.65 -3.43
CA GLY A 591 12.33 -27.47 -4.31
C GLY A 591 12.86 -27.78 -5.71
N LYS A 592 13.98 -28.51 -5.81
CA LYS A 592 14.56 -28.92 -7.10
C LYS A 592 13.70 -29.92 -7.87
N ILE A 593 13.07 -30.86 -7.17
CA ILE A 593 12.15 -31.83 -7.77
C ILE A 593 10.99 -31.09 -8.46
N LEU A 594 10.43 -30.09 -7.76
CA LEU A 594 9.33 -29.28 -8.29
C LEU A 594 9.75 -28.39 -9.46
N GLU A 595 10.94 -27.79 -9.38
CA GLU A 595 11.51 -26.99 -10.47
C GLU A 595 11.64 -27.82 -11.75
N ARG A 596 12.27 -29.00 -11.68
CA ARG A 596 12.42 -29.89 -12.83
C ARG A 596 11.10 -30.42 -13.36
N CYS A 597 10.15 -30.70 -12.46
CA CYS A 597 8.81 -31.12 -12.87
C CYS A 597 8.09 -30.02 -13.64
N TYR A 598 8.23 -28.77 -13.21
CA TYR A 598 7.65 -27.63 -13.90
C TYR A 598 8.26 -27.44 -15.28
N ASP A 599 9.59 -27.54 -15.40
CA ASP A 599 10.30 -27.37 -16.67
C ASP A 599 9.95 -28.44 -17.71
N GLN A 600 9.72 -29.68 -17.29
CA GLN A 600 9.41 -30.80 -18.20
C GLN A 600 7.92 -30.98 -18.49
N HIS A 601 7.08 -30.92 -17.46
CA HIS A 601 5.65 -31.29 -17.54
C HIS A 601 4.69 -30.11 -17.40
N GLY A 602 5.20 -28.90 -17.16
CA GLY A 602 4.39 -27.70 -17.01
C GLY A 602 3.60 -27.61 -15.70
N SER A 603 2.64 -26.68 -15.66
CA SER A 603 1.95 -26.29 -14.42
C SER A 603 0.92 -27.30 -13.90
N THR A 604 0.21 -27.99 -14.80
CA THR A 604 -0.89 -28.91 -14.44
C THR A 604 -0.36 -30.13 -13.69
N CYS A 605 0.60 -30.85 -14.27
CA CYS A 605 1.23 -32.01 -13.64
C CYS A 605 1.90 -31.63 -12.31
N THR A 606 2.61 -30.50 -12.28
CA THR A 606 3.24 -29.99 -11.06
C THR A 606 2.23 -29.72 -9.94
N THR A 607 1.03 -29.22 -10.28
CA THR A 607 -0.04 -28.98 -9.29
C THR A 607 -0.56 -30.29 -8.69
N GLU A 608 -0.77 -31.32 -9.50
CA GLU A 608 -1.21 -32.65 -9.01
C GLU A 608 -0.16 -33.29 -8.10
N ILE A 609 1.11 -33.17 -8.46
CA ILE A 609 2.24 -33.66 -7.64
C ILE A 609 2.30 -32.91 -6.32
N LEU A 610 2.12 -31.60 -6.31
CA LEU A 610 2.07 -30.81 -5.08
C LEU A 610 0.96 -31.27 -4.14
N ASP A 611 -0.24 -31.54 -4.67
CA ASP A 611 -1.36 -32.05 -3.89
C ASP A 611 -1.09 -33.46 -3.33
N ASN A 612 -0.44 -34.31 -4.12
CA ASN A 612 -0.02 -35.65 -3.67
C ASN A 612 1.07 -35.58 -2.60
N ILE A 613 2.10 -34.76 -2.79
CA ILE A 613 3.19 -34.54 -1.84
C ILE A 613 2.66 -34.01 -0.51
N LYS A 614 1.72 -33.05 -0.55
CA LYS A 614 1.01 -32.55 0.63
C LYS A 614 0.31 -33.68 1.38
N ARG A 615 -0.48 -34.49 0.66
CA ARG A 615 -1.24 -35.61 1.25
C ARG A 615 -0.34 -36.66 1.89
N LEU A 616 0.74 -37.06 1.21
CA LEU A 616 1.74 -37.99 1.75
C LEU A 616 2.45 -37.40 2.95
N GLY A 617 2.90 -36.15 2.85
CA GLY A 617 3.61 -35.44 3.92
C GLY A 617 2.79 -35.40 5.20
N PHE A 618 1.51 -34.99 5.13
CA PHE A 618 0.65 -35.01 6.32
C PHE A 618 0.39 -36.41 6.85
N LYS A 619 0.08 -37.39 5.98
CA LYS A 619 -0.17 -38.78 6.40
C LYS A 619 1.04 -39.36 7.16
N TYR A 620 2.23 -39.26 6.59
CA TYR A 620 3.43 -39.84 7.19
C TYR A 620 3.99 -39.02 8.34
N ALA A 621 3.71 -37.71 8.41
CA ALA A 621 3.98 -36.92 9.62
C ALA A 621 3.09 -37.35 10.81
N THR A 622 1.84 -37.76 10.56
CA THR A 622 0.98 -38.32 11.61
C THR A 622 1.42 -39.73 12.01
N VAL A 623 1.75 -40.59 11.03
CA VAL A 623 2.20 -41.97 11.28
C VAL A 623 3.54 -42.00 12.03
N SER A 624 4.44 -41.05 11.77
CA SER A 624 5.73 -41.00 12.46
C SER A 624 5.61 -40.72 13.96
N GLY A 625 4.51 -40.12 14.42
CA GLY A 625 4.27 -39.82 15.83
C GLY A 625 5.33 -38.90 16.45
N ILE A 626 6.05 -38.12 15.62
CA ILE A 626 7.13 -37.25 16.09
C ILE A 626 6.56 -36.22 17.06
N SER A 627 7.09 -36.22 18.27
CA SER A 627 6.78 -35.27 19.34
C SER A 627 8.07 -34.61 19.82
N ILE A 628 7.97 -33.50 20.54
CA ILE A 628 9.11 -32.88 21.22
C ILE A 628 8.86 -32.93 22.72
N SER A 629 9.85 -33.42 23.44
CA SER A 629 9.94 -33.46 24.90
C SER A 629 11.19 -32.72 25.37
N MET A 630 11.23 -32.41 26.68
CA MET A 630 12.41 -31.77 27.28
C MET A 630 13.64 -32.69 27.23
N SER A 631 13.45 -34.02 27.31
CA SER A 631 14.51 -35.02 27.21
C SER A 631 15.15 -35.13 25.84
N ASP A 632 14.49 -34.65 24.78
CA ASP A 632 15.06 -34.65 23.43
C ASP A 632 16.17 -33.59 23.28
N ILE A 633 16.27 -32.66 24.23
CA ILE A 633 17.29 -31.62 24.26
C ILE A 633 18.38 -32.06 25.24
N SER A 634 19.38 -32.80 24.73
CA SER A 634 20.53 -33.24 25.54
C SER A 634 21.56 -32.12 25.68
N VAL A 635 21.83 -31.68 26.91
CA VAL A 635 22.94 -30.76 27.19
C VAL A 635 24.25 -31.54 27.13
N PRO A 636 25.25 -31.13 26.31
CA PRO A 636 26.50 -31.88 26.17
C PRO A 636 27.37 -31.73 27.42
N GLU A 637 27.94 -32.83 27.92
CA GLU A 637 28.82 -32.83 29.10
C GLU A 637 30.08 -31.96 28.87
N ALA A 638 30.59 -31.94 27.64
CA ALA A 638 31.71 -31.11 27.20
C ALA A 638 31.47 -29.60 27.38
N LYS A 639 30.22 -29.15 27.53
CA LYS A 639 29.89 -27.73 27.73
C LYS A 639 30.60 -27.13 28.94
N SER A 640 30.59 -27.84 30.07
CA SER A 640 31.19 -27.34 31.32
C SER A 640 32.70 -27.13 31.17
N GLU A 641 33.37 -28.01 30.44
CA GLU A 641 34.80 -27.91 30.14
C GLU A 641 35.12 -26.74 29.21
N ILE A 642 34.32 -26.55 28.16
CA ILE A 642 34.49 -25.44 27.21
C ILE A 642 34.32 -24.09 27.90
N LEU A 643 33.30 -23.96 28.76
CA LEU A 643 33.05 -22.73 29.52
C LEU A 643 34.17 -22.46 30.53
N ALA A 644 34.65 -23.47 31.25
CA ALA A 644 35.76 -23.31 32.19
C ALA A 644 37.06 -22.88 31.49
N ASN A 645 37.33 -23.39 30.29
CA ASN A 645 38.48 -23.00 29.49
C ASN A 645 38.36 -21.56 28.98
N ALA A 646 37.17 -21.15 28.52
CA ALA A 646 36.90 -19.78 28.10
C ALA A 646 37.08 -18.79 29.27
N GLU A 647 36.58 -19.10 30.46
CA GLU A 647 36.73 -18.27 31.66
C GLU A 647 38.19 -18.10 32.08
N LYS A 648 39.00 -19.16 32.00
CA LYS A 648 40.45 -19.07 32.27
C LYS A 648 41.13 -18.10 31.32
N HIS A 649 40.85 -18.20 30.01
CA HIS A 649 41.43 -17.30 29.02
C HIS A 649 41.00 -15.85 29.22
N VAL A 650 39.73 -15.60 29.56
CA VAL A 650 39.24 -14.24 29.90
C VAL A 650 39.96 -13.71 31.14
N SER A 651 40.15 -14.53 32.18
CA SER A 651 40.88 -14.13 33.39
C SER A 651 42.35 -13.80 33.11
N ASP A 652 43.00 -14.51 32.19
CA ASP A 652 44.38 -14.23 31.78
C ASP A 652 44.47 -12.89 31.01
N ILE A 653 43.49 -12.57 30.16
CA ILE A 653 43.38 -11.26 29.50
C ILE A 653 43.13 -10.14 30.51
N GLU A 654 42.22 -10.33 31.48
CA GLU A 654 41.98 -9.35 32.54
C GLU A 654 43.24 -9.10 33.39
N ARG A 655 44.03 -10.15 33.64
CA ARG A 655 45.33 -10.03 34.35
C ARG A 655 46.35 -9.28 33.50
N ALA A 656 46.40 -9.50 32.19
CA ALA A 656 47.28 -8.79 31.28
C ALA A 656 46.92 -7.30 31.17
N PHE A 657 45.62 -7.00 31.09
CA PHE A 657 45.09 -5.64 31.13
C PHE A 657 45.40 -4.93 32.45
N SER A 658 45.21 -5.60 33.60
CA SER A 658 45.52 -5.05 34.92
C SER A 658 47.02 -4.72 35.10
N ARG A 659 47.90 -5.39 34.35
CA ARG A 659 49.34 -5.11 34.30
C ARG A 659 49.72 -4.04 33.28
N GLY A 660 48.74 -3.44 32.58
CA GLY A 660 48.95 -2.39 31.57
C GLY A 660 49.52 -2.89 30.24
N MET A 661 49.47 -4.20 29.96
CA MET A 661 50.04 -4.79 28.74
C MET A 661 49.10 -4.72 27.52
N MET A 662 47.84 -4.35 27.70
CA MET A 662 46.82 -4.28 26.65
C MET A 662 45.98 -3.02 26.79
N THR A 663 45.44 -2.53 25.68
CA THR A 663 44.46 -1.44 25.69
C THR A 663 43.04 -1.97 25.97
N GLU A 664 42.13 -1.07 26.36
CA GLU A 664 40.73 -1.44 26.65
C GLU A 664 39.99 -1.95 25.39
N ASP A 665 40.30 -1.40 24.22
CA ASP A 665 39.70 -1.82 22.95
C ASP A 665 40.19 -3.19 22.50
N GLU A 666 41.47 -3.50 22.72
CA GLU A 666 42.05 -4.84 22.47
C GLU A 666 41.45 -5.87 23.42
N ARG A 667 41.40 -5.55 24.73
CA ARG A 667 40.73 -6.39 25.74
C ARG A 667 39.29 -6.71 25.34
N TYR A 668 38.53 -5.69 24.96
CA TYR A 668 37.13 -5.83 24.57
C TYR A 668 36.94 -6.77 23.38
N LYS A 669 37.77 -6.64 22.34
CA LYS A 669 37.71 -7.51 21.14
C LYS A 669 38.09 -8.95 21.47
N ASP A 670 39.19 -9.15 22.19
CA ASP A 670 39.68 -10.50 22.50
C ASP A 670 38.69 -11.26 23.39
N VAL A 671 38.05 -10.59 24.35
CA VAL A 671 37.00 -11.19 25.19
C VAL A 671 35.79 -11.63 24.33
N ILE A 672 35.37 -10.81 23.37
CA ILE A 672 34.28 -11.16 22.45
C ILE A 672 34.64 -12.35 21.58
N ASP A 673 35.87 -12.38 21.05
CA ASP A 673 36.33 -13.46 20.16
C ASP A 673 36.40 -14.79 20.91
N ILE A 674 36.87 -14.79 22.17
CA ILE A 674 36.87 -16.00 23.02
C ILE A 674 35.46 -16.52 23.23
N TRP A 675 34.50 -15.66 23.60
CA TRP A 675 33.13 -16.08 23.84
C TRP A 675 32.40 -16.52 22.56
N THR A 676 32.72 -15.90 21.43
CA THR A 676 32.19 -16.30 20.12
C THR A 676 32.70 -17.69 19.71
N LYS A 677 33.99 -17.95 19.95
CA LYS A 677 34.60 -19.26 19.73
C LYS A 677 34.01 -20.32 20.66
N ALA A 678 33.91 -20.03 21.96
CA ALA A 678 33.32 -20.92 22.94
C ALA A 678 31.86 -21.27 22.58
N SER A 679 31.06 -20.29 22.15
CA SER A 679 29.68 -20.54 21.70
C SER A 679 29.63 -21.43 20.46
N SER A 680 30.60 -21.31 19.55
CA SER A 680 30.69 -22.15 18.35
C SER A 680 31.13 -23.58 18.67
N ASP A 681 32.02 -23.75 19.65
CA ASP A 681 32.48 -25.07 20.08
C ASP A 681 31.39 -25.81 20.88
N VAL A 682 30.65 -25.11 21.76
CA VAL A 682 29.45 -25.66 22.43
C VAL A 682 28.39 -26.07 21.40
N GLN A 683 28.20 -25.26 20.35
CA GLN A 683 27.28 -25.60 19.27
C GLN A 683 27.68 -26.92 18.58
N LYS A 684 28.96 -27.11 18.24
CA LYS A 684 29.42 -28.36 17.61
C LYS A 684 29.23 -29.57 18.52
N ALA A 685 29.63 -29.46 19.78
CA ALA A 685 29.49 -30.53 20.77
C ALA A 685 28.02 -30.94 20.98
N LEU A 686 27.10 -29.98 20.92
CA LEU A 686 25.65 -30.23 21.00
C LEU A 686 25.12 -31.02 19.78
N PHE A 687 25.67 -30.81 18.59
CA PHE A 687 25.24 -31.55 17.40
C PHE A 687 25.80 -32.96 17.33
N GLU A 688 27.04 -33.16 17.78
CA GLU A 688 27.68 -34.48 17.82
C GLU A 688 27.02 -35.41 18.86
N SER A 689 26.39 -34.86 19.90
CA SER A 689 25.69 -35.64 20.93
C SER A 689 24.27 -36.07 20.54
N MET A 690 23.69 -35.53 19.47
CA MET A 690 22.31 -35.83 19.05
C MET A 690 22.23 -37.00 18.08
N ASP A 691 21.29 -37.92 18.32
CA ASP A 691 20.98 -39.03 17.40
C ASP A 691 20.21 -38.54 16.16
N GLN A 692 20.37 -39.26 15.04
CA GLN A 692 19.72 -38.96 13.76
C GLN A 692 18.19 -39.06 13.80
N PHE A 693 17.67 -39.92 14.69
CA PHE A 693 16.23 -40.08 14.92
C PHE A 693 15.67 -39.17 16.02
N ASN A 694 16.49 -38.31 16.62
CA ASN A 694 16.00 -37.32 17.57
C ASN A 694 15.04 -36.35 16.84
N PRO A 695 13.81 -36.12 17.36
CA PRO A 695 12.84 -35.20 16.80
C PRO A 695 13.40 -33.80 16.49
N VAL A 696 14.19 -33.23 17.40
CA VAL A 696 14.77 -31.88 17.27
C VAL A 696 15.80 -31.86 16.14
N TYR A 697 16.62 -32.91 16.05
CA TYR A 697 17.59 -33.08 14.97
C TYR A 697 16.89 -33.21 13.61
N MET A 698 15.88 -34.07 13.52
CA MET A 698 15.09 -34.27 12.31
C MET A 698 14.41 -32.97 11.83
N MET A 699 13.86 -32.15 12.72
CA MET A 699 13.21 -30.89 12.35
C MET A 699 14.16 -29.88 11.70
N VAL A 700 15.40 -29.81 12.18
CA VAL A 700 16.43 -28.89 11.64
C VAL A 700 17.09 -29.46 10.39
N MET A 701 17.48 -30.73 10.38
CA MET A 701 18.10 -31.36 9.21
C MET A 701 17.16 -31.45 8.01
N SER A 702 15.88 -31.75 8.24
CA SER A 702 14.89 -31.72 7.15
C SER A 702 14.67 -30.32 6.55
N GLY A 703 15.06 -29.27 7.28
CA GLY A 703 14.76 -27.88 6.94
C GLY A 703 13.27 -27.52 7.10
N ALA A 704 12.51 -28.35 7.84
CA ALA A 704 11.10 -28.14 8.11
C ALA A 704 10.86 -26.93 9.02
N ARG A 705 11.56 -26.90 10.17
CA ARG A 705 11.46 -25.81 11.15
C ARG A 705 12.68 -25.81 12.07
N GLY A 706 13.20 -24.62 12.34
CA GLY A 706 14.34 -24.43 13.25
C GLY A 706 15.62 -24.10 12.51
N ASN A 707 16.57 -23.50 13.22
CA ASN A 707 17.93 -23.26 12.75
C ASN A 707 18.92 -23.77 13.80
N PHE A 708 20.15 -24.06 13.39
CA PHE A 708 21.22 -24.52 14.27
C PHE A 708 21.39 -23.61 15.50
N SER A 709 21.36 -22.28 15.29
CA SER A 709 21.46 -21.29 16.38
C SER A 709 20.31 -21.38 17.40
N GLN A 710 19.11 -21.76 16.98
CA GLN A 710 17.95 -21.89 17.89
C GLN A 710 18.10 -23.12 18.78
N ILE A 711 18.61 -24.24 18.23
CA ILE A 711 18.94 -25.43 19.02
C ILE A 711 20.06 -25.10 20.03
N THR A 712 21.09 -24.36 19.61
CA THR A 712 22.15 -23.93 20.52
C THR A 712 21.61 -23.13 21.70
N GLN A 713 20.61 -22.26 21.50
CA GLN A 713 19.99 -21.52 22.58
C GLN A 713 19.14 -22.40 23.51
N LEU A 714 18.59 -23.50 22.99
CA LEU A 714 17.77 -24.44 23.76
C LEU A 714 18.62 -25.33 24.69
N GLY A 715 19.67 -25.97 24.19
CA GLY A 715 20.47 -26.95 24.94
C GLY A 715 21.96 -26.63 25.11
N GLY A 716 22.47 -25.61 24.41
CA GLY A 716 23.87 -25.18 24.47
C GLY A 716 24.04 -23.99 25.41
N MET A 717 24.14 -22.78 24.85
CA MET A 717 24.18 -21.51 25.58
C MET A 717 23.58 -20.40 24.70
N ARG A 718 23.13 -19.29 25.30
CA ARG A 718 22.65 -18.15 24.50
C ARG A 718 23.77 -17.28 23.93
N GLY A 719 24.93 -17.22 24.61
CA GLY A 719 26.08 -16.45 24.15
C GLY A 719 25.96 -14.95 24.39
N LEU A 720 26.64 -14.17 23.55
CA LEU A 720 26.73 -12.72 23.66
C LEU A 720 25.43 -12.03 23.21
N MET A 721 25.09 -10.92 23.85
CA MET A 721 23.92 -10.09 23.53
C MET A 721 24.34 -8.69 23.14
N SER A 722 23.53 -8.02 22.33
CA SER A 722 23.77 -6.64 21.93
C SER A 722 22.91 -5.65 22.71
N ASP A 723 23.51 -4.54 23.09
CA ASP A 723 22.83 -3.39 23.67
C ASP A 723 21.97 -2.65 22.63
N PRO A 724 21.07 -1.75 23.08
CA PRO A 724 20.27 -0.93 22.17
C PRO A 724 21.12 -0.08 21.21
N SER A 725 22.35 0.29 21.61
CA SER A 725 23.34 1.00 20.78
C SER A 725 23.99 0.12 19.69
N GLY A 726 23.88 -1.22 19.80
CA GLY A 726 24.56 -2.17 18.93
C GLY A 726 25.92 -2.63 19.42
N ARG A 727 26.41 -2.13 20.57
CA ARG A 727 27.60 -2.66 21.23
C ARG A 727 27.29 -4.03 21.84
N THR A 728 28.21 -4.98 21.73
CA THR A 728 28.07 -6.30 22.36
C THR A 728 28.39 -6.22 23.84
N ILE A 729 27.53 -6.77 24.69
CA ILE A 729 27.74 -6.88 26.14
C ILE A 729 28.82 -7.93 26.39
N GLU A 730 29.86 -7.57 27.16
CA GLU A 730 31.01 -8.43 27.44
C GLU A 730 30.66 -9.69 28.25
N LEU A 731 29.61 -9.59 29.07
CA LEU A 731 29.10 -10.71 29.87
C LEU A 731 28.15 -11.57 29.02
N PRO A 732 28.56 -12.80 28.65
CA PRO A 732 27.69 -13.71 27.91
C PRO A 732 26.64 -14.34 28.82
N ILE A 733 25.58 -14.85 28.20
CA ILE A 733 24.62 -15.72 28.86
C ILE A 733 25.10 -17.16 28.71
N LYS A 734 25.54 -17.76 29.82
CA LYS A 734 26.11 -19.12 29.86
C LYS A 734 25.02 -20.19 29.90
N ALA A 735 23.89 -19.86 30.52
CA ALA A 735 22.75 -20.75 30.60
C ALA A 735 22.02 -20.91 29.26
N SER A 736 21.38 -22.06 29.13
CA SER A 736 20.44 -22.38 28.04
C SER A 736 18.99 -22.25 28.50
N PHE A 737 18.02 -22.27 27.57
CA PHE A 737 16.61 -22.30 27.96
C PHE A 737 16.20 -23.58 28.68
N HIS A 738 16.88 -24.71 28.42
CA HIS A 738 16.66 -25.97 29.13
C HIS A 738 17.06 -25.89 30.61
N GLU A 739 18.18 -25.22 30.92
CA GLU A 739 18.66 -25.05 32.30
C GLU A 739 17.94 -23.91 33.05
N GLY A 740 17.39 -22.94 32.31
CA GLY A 740 16.77 -21.74 32.86
C GLY A 740 17.77 -20.59 33.03
N LEU A 741 17.27 -19.36 32.92
CA LEU A 741 18.08 -18.13 32.97
C LEU A 741 17.98 -17.47 34.34
N THR A 742 19.09 -16.90 34.81
CA THR A 742 19.06 -16.02 35.98
C THR A 742 18.36 -14.69 35.65
N VAL A 743 17.93 -13.95 36.67
CA VAL A 743 17.25 -12.65 36.48
C VAL A 743 18.12 -11.66 35.68
N LEU A 744 19.44 -11.65 35.94
CA LEU A 744 20.37 -10.75 35.27
C LEU A 744 20.57 -11.14 33.80
N GLU A 745 20.76 -12.43 33.50
CA GLU A 745 20.85 -12.94 32.12
C GLU A 745 19.55 -12.74 31.33
N TYR A 746 18.40 -12.91 31.98
CA TYR A 746 17.13 -12.64 31.34
C TYR A 746 17.00 -11.16 31.02
N PHE A 747 17.34 -10.28 31.98
CA PHE A 747 17.30 -8.82 31.81
C PHE A 747 18.19 -8.34 30.66
N THR A 748 19.46 -8.77 30.60
CA THR A 748 20.38 -8.38 29.50
C THR A 748 19.83 -8.79 28.14
N SER A 749 19.14 -9.93 28.07
CA SER A 749 18.53 -10.40 26.83
C SER A 749 17.31 -9.60 26.36
N THR A 750 16.65 -8.88 27.27
CA THR A 750 15.46 -8.08 26.93
C THR A 750 15.80 -6.90 26.02
N HIS A 751 17.02 -6.37 26.09
CA HIS A 751 17.47 -5.25 25.26
C HIS A 751 17.42 -5.60 23.77
N GLY A 752 18.05 -6.71 23.38
CA GLY A 752 18.05 -7.20 22.01
C GLY A 752 16.65 -7.56 21.51
N ALA A 753 15.85 -8.26 22.34
CA ALA A 753 14.49 -8.65 21.99
C ALA A 753 13.57 -7.43 21.75
N ARG A 754 13.60 -6.43 22.64
CA ARG A 754 12.80 -5.21 22.50
C ARG A 754 13.23 -4.39 21.29
N LYS A 755 14.54 -4.25 21.06
CA LYS A 755 15.05 -3.55 19.87
C LYS A 755 14.60 -4.23 18.59
N GLY A 756 14.71 -5.55 18.49
CA GLY A 756 14.25 -6.31 17.31
C GLY A 756 12.76 -6.15 17.05
N ALA A 757 11.93 -6.20 18.09
CA ALA A 757 10.49 -5.98 17.96
C ALA A 757 10.15 -4.54 17.52
N ALA A 758 10.82 -3.53 18.10
CA ALA A 758 10.64 -2.13 17.74
C ALA A 758 11.09 -1.84 16.31
N ASP A 759 12.27 -2.34 15.91
CA ASP A 759 12.82 -2.18 14.56
C ASP A 759 11.90 -2.82 13.51
N THR A 760 11.34 -4.00 13.80
CA THR A 760 10.39 -4.66 12.89
C THR A 760 9.14 -3.80 12.67
N ALA A 761 8.60 -3.20 13.73
CA ALA A 761 7.44 -2.33 13.64
C ALA A 761 7.74 -1.03 12.86
N ILE A 762 8.91 -0.42 13.05
CA ILE A 762 9.31 0.82 12.37
C ILE A 762 9.61 0.56 10.89
N ARG A 763 10.43 -0.46 10.57
CA ARG A 763 10.88 -0.77 9.20
C ARG A 763 9.74 -1.12 8.26
N THR A 764 8.63 -1.66 8.78
CA THR A 764 7.44 -1.98 7.99
C THR A 764 6.92 -0.77 7.20
N ALA A 765 6.99 0.43 7.77
CA ALA A 765 6.57 1.65 7.09
C ALA A 765 7.53 2.07 5.96
N ASP A 766 8.83 1.91 6.17
CA ASP A 766 9.88 2.31 5.22
C ASP A 766 9.92 1.41 4.00
N SER A 767 9.80 0.09 4.18
CA SER A 767 9.75 -0.88 3.07
C SER A 767 8.55 -0.62 2.14
N GLY A 768 7.38 -0.34 2.71
CA GLY A 768 6.19 0.03 1.93
C GLY A 768 6.36 1.36 1.19
N TYR A 769 7.06 2.31 1.79
CA TYR A 769 7.35 3.60 1.17
C TYR A 769 8.34 3.50 0.00
N LEU A 770 9.40 2.70 0.14
CA LEU A 770 10.34 2.44 -0.94
C LEU A 770 9.66 1.75 -2.12
N THR A 771 8.89 0.69 -1.85
CA THR A 771 8.12 -0.04 -2.88
C THR A 771 7.22 0.91 -3.66
N ARG A 772 6.52 1.79 -2.97
CA ARG A 772 5.69 2.81 -3.60
C ARG A 772 6.50 3.75 -4.49
N ARG A 773 7.65 4.25 -4.04
CA ARG A 773 8.51 5.13 -4.87
C ARG A 773 8.99 4.42 -6.13
N LEU A 774 9.33 3.14 -6.03
CA LEU A 774 9.75 2.33 -7.18
C LEU A 774 8.60 2.19 -8.17
N VAL A 775 7.40 1.83 -7.69
CA VAL A 775 6.20 1.75 -8.54
C VAL A 775 5.88 3.09 -9.19
N ASP A 776 5.91 4.20 -8.44
CA ASP A 776 5.62 5.55 -8.97
C ASP A 776 6.61 5.94 -10.11
N VAL A 777 7.81 5.35 -10.17
CA VAL A 777 8.82 5.61 -11.24
C VAL A 777 8.68 4.64 -12.42
N SER A 778 8.36 3.37 -12.17
CA SER A 778 8.35 2.33 -13.20
C SER A 778 6.96 1.96 -13.73
N GLN A 779 5.89 2.59 -13.24
CA GLN A 779 4.51 2.24 -13.61
C GLN A 779 4.23 2.32 -15.12
N ASP A 780 4.87 3.26 -15.83
CA ASP A 780 4.66 3.47 -17.27
C ASP A 780 5.56 2.57 -18.15
N VAL A 781 6.41 1.73 -17.55
CA VAL A 781 7.27 0.79 -18.27
C VAL A 781 6.47 -0.46 -18.63
N ILE A 782 6.09 -0.56 -19.91
CA ILE A 782 5.28 -1.65 -20.46
C ILE A 782 5.99 -2.19 -21.71
N VAL A 783 6.11 -3.52 -21.83
CA VAL A 783 6.59 -4.17 -23.05
C VAL A 783 5.52 -4.04 -24.13
N ARG A 784 5.85 -3.37 -25.24
CA ARG A 784 4.89 -3.08 -26.34
C ARG A 784 5.24 -3.76 -27.67
N GLU A 785 6.51 -4.10 -27.86
CA GLU A 785 7.07 -4.64 -29.09
C GLU A 785 7.99 -5.81 -28.72
N ASP A 786 8.06 -6.83 -29.58
CA ASP A 786 8.86 -8.04 -29.33
C ASP A 786 10.36 -7.83 -29.56
N ASP A 787 10.74 -7.04 -30.58
CA ASP A 787 12.13 -6.70 -30.88
C ASP A 787 12.26 -5.24 -31.32
N CYS A 788 13.20 -4.52 -30.71
CA CYS A 788 13.52 -3.13 -31.05
C CYS A 788 14.66 -3.02 -32.09
N GLY A 789 15.30 -4.13 -32.47
CA GLY A 789 16.36 -4.19 -33.47
C GLY A 789 17.71 -3.59 -33.03
N THR A 790 17.87 -3.24 -31.75
CA THR A 790 19.13 -2.68 -31.24
C THR A 790 20.21 -3.73 -31.12
N THR A 791 21.43 -3.40 -31.54
CA THR A 791 22.63 -4.23 -31.32
C THR A 791 23.43 -3.77 -30.10
N ALA A 792 23.01 -2.70 -29.43
CA ALA A 792 23.67 -2.18 -28.24
C ALA A 792 23.20 -2.91 -26.98
N GLY A 793 24.14 -3.33 -26.14
CA GLY A 793 23.89 -4.02 -24.88
C GLY A 793 25.01 -3.79 -23.87
N ILE A 794 24.98 -4.54 -22.77
CA ILE A 794 26.03 -4.53 -21.74
C ILE A 794 26.79 -5.86 -21.77
N TYR A 795 28.11 -5.81 -21.59
CA TYR A 795 28.91 -7.02 -21.40
C TYR A 795 28.74 -7.48 -19.95
N VAL A 796 28.12 -8.65 -19.76
CA VAL A 796 27.91 -9.26 -18.44
C VAL A 796 29.05 -10.24 -18.18
N SER A 797 29.69 -10.15 -17.03
CA SER A 797 30.73 -11.07 -16.55
C SER A 797 30.44 -11.51 -15.11
N ASP A 798 31.04 -12.62 -14.68
CA ASP A 798 30.92 -13.09 -13.30
C ASP A 798 31.45 -12.04 -12.32
N ILE A 799 30.66 -11.75 -11.30
CA ILE A 799 31.02 -10.80 -10.24
C ILE A 799 32.01 -11.50 -9.29
N GLY A 800 33.31 -11.26 -9.49
CA GLY A 800 34.36 -11.68 -8.56
C GLY A 800 34.45 -10.77 -7.32
N GLU A 801 34.95 -11.31 -6.20
CA GLU A 801 34.97 -10.63 -4.89
C GLU A 801 35.77 -9.30 -4.88
N ASP A 802 36.69 -9.07 -5.83
CA ASP A 802 37.65 -7.95 -5.84
C ASP A 802 37.36 -6.82 -6.86
N LYS A 803 36.22 -6.77 -7.53
CA LYS A 803 35.97 -5.72 -8.55
C LYS A 803 34.83 -4.77 -8.20
N TYR A 804 35.19 -3.49 -8.09
CA TYR A 804 34.26 -2.37 -8.05
C TYR A 804 33.29 -2.44 -9.23
N ILE A 805 32.01 -2.33 -8.89
CA ILE A 805 30.89 -2.22 -9.83
C ILE A 805 31.15 -0.98 -10.71
N ILE A 806 31.26 -1.16 -12.03
CA ILE A 806 31.29 -0.06 -13.00
C ILE A 806 29.89 0.50 -13.18
#